data_AF-A0A497A828-F1
#
_entry.id   AF-A0A497A828-F1
#
_cell.length_a   1.000
_cell.length_b   1.000
_cell.length_c   1.000
_cell.angle_alpha   90.00
_cell.angle_beta   90.00
_cell.angle_gamma   90.00
#
_symmetry.space_group_name_H-M   'P 1'
#
loop_
_entity.id
_entity.type
_entity.pdbx_description
1 polymer ?
#
loop_
_entity_poly.entity_id
_entity_poly.type
_entity_poly.pdbx_seq_one_letter_code
_entity_poly.pdbx_strand_id
1 'polypeptide(L)'
;MAHPNSDQNNNSNENKSQAEDFFRAIFGRCNGSFLEIRSFPGPRQYFFAVPSELDKAAALATGLKNNQVYYSAAPRTRREGTTDAVDTIVDLWVDGDEGALPWTSLALTPSVVVDTGNIAGNHYHVHYLLNPPFELKTQADRDKAVTYLRALCVALKGDPKSCDIARILRVPGTFNVKDPGHPRPCQIIELNRDAYYSLDDIRAAITLSLLMRYWARGQRQDLALSLAGYLAKCAAPESEVSDLLARLLSITTDEEPRTRLGALQTSYKRLREGKRVKGYQGLAQYLNEDELQALDSLWQPQKGLRVTIDGVTYLEHNGRLVAQVMRENGPAVKTLASFTIEPKMRITLEGESEMLATVLKADGAEYPNLFRREVWNSKKQFLAALPSVDLQYYGSDKDTQAILAMVTSAELPVRKGSTVLGRNGHLWVLRDAVLSKDGWMENPDLVYIPSEIEFDQRVRYASAENEAGLIKQVIPLLLVLNEGRIIFPVLGWFFATPFVPEIRQRLRHFPILVLWGTHGGGKSSLLSLLWRLFGVESELFSSTETPFTFLRLLSGTSSIPIIIDEFKPFNMKEDETRLLIRFLKRLYDGEIEHRGRPDLSLVAYHLQAPTAIAGEVTPIALESGLVERVIQVNLNPDTLTSDPSYAAAFEALQKLDLQAFAFPYVRWCLGTNVDDLISEARTLLPASLRDIPYRARDNALVMVTGLVALRHFARNYGMEIADEAFREGVIQSVNGLICELFERGAHEEIGLTIFLETLATLAQTGRIRHGIHYTTDDINTRL
;
A
#
# COMPACT_ATOMS: atom_id res chain seq x y z
N MET A 1 -3.33 -81.08 -46.66
CA MET A 1 -1.96 -80.98 -46.12
C MET A 1 -1.44 -79.58 -46.39
N ALA A 2 -0.99 -78.91 -45.33
CA ALA A 2 -0.11 -77.75 -45.25
C ALA A 2 -0.46 -76.40 -45.94
N HIS A 3 -0.33 -75.36 -45.10
CA HIS A 3 -0.14 -73.91 -45.32
C HIS A 3 -1.34 -72.97 -45.47
N PRO A 4 -1.28 -71.76 -44.86
CA PRO A 4 -0.64 -71.43 -43.57
C PRO A 4 -1.48 -70.51 -42.66
N ASN A 5 -1.16 -70.60 -41.36
CA ASN A 5 -1.69 -69.80 -40.26
C ASN A 5 -0.75 -68.61 -39.93
N SER A 6 -0.21 -67.94 -40.96
CA SER A 6 0.90 -66.96 -40.82
C SER A 6 0.48 -65.50 -40.62
N ASP A 7 -0.75 -65.11 -40.96
CA ASP A 7 -1.08 -63.68 -41.06
C ASP A 7 -1.58 -63.05 -39.74
N GLN A 8 -2.16 -63.84 -38.81
CA GLN A 8 -2.62 -63.31 -37.52
C GLN A 8 -1.51 -63.14 -36.48
N ASN A 9 -0.40 -63.90 -36.57
CA ASN A 9 0.75 -63.77 -35.67
C ASN A 9 1.74 -62.68 -36.10
N ASN A 10 1.83 -62.36 -37.41
CA ASN A 10 2.64 -61.23 -37.88
C ASN A 10 2.03 -59.89 -37.46
N ASN A 11 0.70 -59.72 -37.63
CA ASN A 11 0.00 -58.48 -37.26
C ASN A 11 0.01 -58.19 -35.75
N SER A 12 -0.03 -59.21 -34.89
CA SER A 12 0.04 -59.02 -33.43
C SER A 12 1.43 -58.62 -32.96
N ASN A 13 2.48 -59.17 -33.56
CA ASN A 13 3.86 -58.79 -33.30
C ASN A 13 4.20 -57.39 -33.83
N GLU A 14 3.70 -57.01 -35.01
CA GLU A 14 3.87 -55.66 -35.57
C GLU A 14 3.17 -54.59 -34.72
N ASN A 15 1.94 -54.85 -34.26
CA ASN A 15 1.22 -53.94 -33.38
C ASN A 15 1.92 -53.75 -32.02
N LYS A 16 2.43 -54.85 -31.44
CA LYS A 16 3.21 -54.78 -30.20
C LYS A 16 4.52 -53.99 -30.41
N SER A 17 5.17 -54.17 -31.55
CA SER A 17 6.38 -53.43 -31.92
C SER A 17 6.10 -51.92 -32.00
N GLN A 18 4.98 -51.50 -32.60
CA GLN A 18 4.62 -50.08 -32.67
C GLN A 18 4.43 -49.45 -31.28
N ALA A 19 3.64 -50.07 -30.40
CA ALA A 19 3.43 -49.56 -29.04
C ALA A 19 4.74 -49.48 -28.25
N GLU A 20 5.61 -50.48 -28.40
CA GLU A 20 6.90 -50.51 -27.71
C GLU A 20 7.86 -49.44 -28.24
N ASP A 21 8.00 -49.30 -29.56
CA ASP A 21 8.82 -48.27 -30.20
C ASP A 21 8.37 -46.86 -29.80
N PHE A 22 7.06 -46.63 -29.76
CA PHE A 22 6.45 -45.39 -29.32
C PHE A 22 6.78 -45.07 -27.86
N PHE A 23 6.55 -46.02 -26.94
CA PHE A 23 6.85 -45.80 -25.53
C PHE A 23 8.34 -45.64 -25.26
N ARG A 24 9.21 -46.36 -25.98
CA ARG A 24 10.66 -46.17 -25.88
C ARG A 24 11.09 -44.79 -26.34
N ALA A 25 10.47 -44.23 -27.38
CA ALA A 25 10.78 -42.88 -27.85
C ALA A 25 10.44 -41.81 -26.79
N ILE A 26 9.26 -41.86 -26.19
CA ILE A 26 8.82 -40.87 -25.20
C ILE A 26 9.48 -41.09 -23.83
N PHE A 27 9.43 -42.32 -23.31
CA PHE A 27 9.76 -42.63 -21.92
C PHE A 27 11.11 -43.31 -21.73
N GLY A 28 11.83 -43.66 -22.80
CA GLY A 28 13.08 -44.43 -22.70
C GLY A 28 14.20 -43.73 -21.93
N ARG A 29 14.11 -42.40 -21.76
CA ARG A 29 15.07 -41.57 -21.00
C ARG A 29 14.57 -41.17 -19.61
N CYS A 30 13.37 -41.60 -19.22
CA CYS A 30 12.80 -41.36 -17.89
C CYS A 30 13.32 -42.39 -16.89
N ASN A 31 13.54 -42.00 -15.63
CA ASN A 31 13.93 -42.90 -14.55
C ASN A 31 13.11 -42.63 -13.29
N GLY A 32 12.75 -43.66 -12.54
CA GLY A 32 12.08 -43.53 -11.24
C GLY A 32 10.62 -43.06 -11.33
N SER A 33 9.98 -43.23 -12.49
CA SER A 33 8.58 -42.84 -12.75
C SER A 33 7.77 -44.01 -13.30
N PHE A 34 6.48 -43.76 -13.54
CA PHE A 34 5.53 -44.73 -14.07
C PHE A 34 4.84 -44.23 -15.35
N LEU A 35 4.62 -45.14 -16.30
CA LEU A 35 3.71 -44.98 -17.42
C LEU A 35 2.33 -45.51 -17.01
N GLU A 36 1.29 -44.69 -17.16
CA GLU A 36 -0.09 -45.13 -16.99
C GLU A 36 -0.65 -45.63 -18.33
N ILE A 37 -1.28 -46.81 -18.34
CA ILE A 37 -2.20 -47.26 -19.39
C ILE A 37 -3.62 -47.24 -18.84
N ARG A 38 -4.54 -46.59 -19.54
CA ARG A 38 -5.96 -46.48 -19.16
C ARG A 38 -6.85 -47.10 -20.23
N SER A 39 -7.85 -47.88 -19.81
CA SER A 39 -8.78 -48.54 -20.74
C SER A 39 -10.27 -48.31 -20.42
N PHE A 40 -11.12 -48.31 -21.45
CA PHE A 40 -12.59 -48.16 -21.37
C PHE A 40 -13.30 -49.24 -22.22
N PRO A 41 -14.57 -49.62 -21.94
CA PRO A 41 -15.50 -49.10 -20.92
C PRO A 41 -15.17 -49.55 -19.49
N GLY A 42 -15.54 -48.73 -18.49
CA GLY A 42 -15.19 -48.94 -17.09
C GLY A 42 -13.70 -48.63 -16.85
N PRO A 43 -13.34 -47.38 -16.46
CA PRO A 43 -11.96 -46.93 -16.43
C PRO A 43 -11.09 -47.85 -15.58
N ARG A 44 -10.15 -48.56 -16.20
CA ARG A 44 -9.11 -49.34 -15.52
C ARG A 44 -7.75 -48.72 -15.77
N GLN A 45 -6.98 -48.55 -14.71
CA GLN A 45 -5.64 -47.95 -14.73
C GLN A 45 -4.59 -49.00 -14.42
N TYR A 46 -3.52 -49.01 -15.21
CA TYR A 46 -2.39 -49.91 -15.08
C TYR A 46 -1.12 -49.05 -15.09
N PHE A 47 -0.19 -49.34 -14.18
CA PHE A 47 1.04 -48.54 -14.02
C PHE A 47 2.27 -49.43 -14.19
N PHE A 48 3.22 -48.97 -15.01
CA PHE A 48 4.43 -49.69 -15.36
C PHE A 48 5.66 -48.83 -15.07
N ALA A 49 6.68 -49.38 -14.43
CA ALA A 49 7.91 -48.64 -14.17
C ALA A 49 8.65 -48.31 -15.48
N VAL A 50 9.04 -47.06 -15.66
CA VAL A 50 9.82 -46.63 -16.84
C VAL A 50 11.30 -46.46 -16.48
N PRO A 51 12.22 -46.91 -17.36
CA PRO A 51 12.00 -47.49 -18.68
C PRO A 51 11.90 -49.03 -18.67
N SER A 52 11.96 -49.68 -17.49
CA SER A 52 12.19 -51.13 -17.37
C SER A 52 11.01 -52.03 -17.73
N GLU A 53 9.78 -51.49 -17.80
CA GLU A 53 8.56 -52.27 -18.05
C GLU A 53 7.77 -51.78 -19.28
N LEU A 54 8.40 -51.05 -20.19
CA LEU A 54 7.74 -50.52 -21.41
C LEU A 54 7.22 -51.62 -22.34
N ASP A 55 7.94 -52.74 -22.44
CA ASP A 55 7.55 -53.94 -23.19
C ASP A 55 6.28 -54.59 -22.61
N LYS A 56 6.16 -54.62 -21.27
CA LYS A 56 4.97 -55.10 -20.57
C LYS A 56 3.78 -54.16 -20.76
N ALA A 57 4.03 -52.85 -20.73
CA ALA A 57 3.01 -51.84 -20.99
C ALA A 57 2.44 -51.97 -22.42
N ALA A 58 3.32 -52.12 -23.41
CA ALA A 58 2.96 -52.36 -24.81
C ALA A 58 2.17 -53.68 -25.00
N ALA A 59 2.63 -54.77 -24.38
CA ALA A 59 1.94 -56.06 -24.43
C ALA A 59 0.52 -55.98 -23.83
N LEU A 60 0.36 -55.31 -22.68
CA LEU A 60 -0.97 -55.10 -22.09
C LEU A 60 -1.84 -54.25 -23.01
N ALA A 61 -1.35 -53.09 -23.47
CA ALA A 61 -2.12 -52.15 -24.27
C ALA A 61 -2.69 -52.78 -25.55
N THR A 62 -1.84 -53.49 -26.29
CA THR A 62 -2.23 -54.19 -27.54
C THR A 62 -3.10 -55.44 -27.31
N GLY A 63 -3.03 -56.05 -26.12
CA GLY A 63 -3.88 -57.18 -25.73
C GLY A 63 -5.34 -56.80 -25.48
N LEU A 64 -5.61 -55.53 -25.18
CA LEU A 64 -6.94 -54.98 -24.87
C LEU A 64 -7.75 -54.65 -26.14
N LYS A 65 -7.90 -55.62 -27.05
CA LYS A 65 -8.44 -55.42 -28.42
C LYS A 65 -9.86 -54.84 -28.50
N ASN A 66 -10.69 -55.04 -27.47
CA ASN A 66 -12.08 -54.59 -27.44
C ASN A 66 -12.28 -53.31 -26.61
N ASN A 67 -11.20 -52.67 -26.18
CA ASN A 67 -11.23 -51.50 -25.31
C ASN A 67 -10.67 -50.28 -26.03
N GLN A 68 -11.11 -49.09 -25.60
CA GLN A 68 -10.40 -47.86 -25.93
C GLN A 68 -9.16 -47.77 -25.04
N VAL A 69 -7.97 -47.75 -25.62
CA VAL A 69 -6.71 -47.75 -24.87
C VAL A 69 -6.00 -46.41 -24.99
N TYR A 70 -5.59 -45.87 -23.85
CA TYR A 70 -4.88 -44.62 -23.72
C TYR A 70 -3.64 -44.78 -22.84
N TYR A 71 -2.67 -43.87 -22.97
CA TYR A 71 -1.52 -43.76 -22.09
C TYR A 71 -1.41 -42.34 -21.50
N SER A 72 -0.73 -42.17 -20.37
CA SER A 72 -0.39 -40.84 -19.84
C SER A 72 0.71 -40.18 -20.66
N ALA A 73 0.48 -38.99 -21.21
CA ALA A 73 1.45 -38.27 -22.02
C ALA A 73 2.73 -37.94 -21.22
N ALA A 74 2.57 -37.44 -19.98
CA ALA A 74 3.66 -37.22 -19.05
C ALA A 74 3.88 -38.42 -18.09
N PRO A 75 5.12 -38.68 -17.65
CA PRO A 75 5.41 -39.71 -16.64
C PRO A 75 4.81 -39.36 -15.27
N ARG A 76 4.51 -40.39 -14.47
CA ARG A 76 3.93 -40.26 -13.13
C ARG A 76 4.94 -40.59 -12.03
N THR A 77 5.02 -39.77 -10.99
CA THR A 77 5.85 -40.03 -9.80
C THR A 77 5.24 -41.09 -8.89
N ARG A 78 3.92 -41.21 -8.90
CA ARG A 78 3.14 -42.18 -8.13
C ARG A 78 2.20 -42.94 -9.06
N ARG A 79 1.62 -44.05 -8.59
CA ARG A 79 0.62 -44.84 -9.34
C ARG A 79 -0.76 -44.18 -9.30
N GLU A 80 -0.82 -42.92 -9.72
CA GLU A 80 -1.99 -42.04 -9.72
C GLU A 80 -2.09 -41.30 -11.06
N GLY A 81 -3.31 -41.17 -11.59
CA GLY A 81 -3.58 -40.51 -12.87
C GLY A 81 -3.92 -39.02 -12.75
N THR A 82 -3.37 -38.34 -11.74
CA THR A 82 -3.68 -36.94 -11.40
C THR A 82 -2.57 -35.98 -11.83
N THR A 83 -2.91 -34.70 -11.93
CA THR A 83 -1.98 -33.57 -12.19
C THR A 83 -0.83 -33.52 -11.17
N ASP A 84 -1.12 -33.76 -9.89
CA ASP A 84 -0.14 -33.70 -8.80
C ASP A 84 0.85 -34.87 -8.81
N ALA A 85 0.55 -35.93 -9.57
CA ALA A 85 1.46 -37.04 -9.79
C ALA A 85 2.45 -36.78 -10.93
N VAL A 86 2.47 -35.58 -11.55
CA VAL A 86 3.44 -35.19 -12.59
C VAL A 86 4.42 -34.20 -12.01
N ASP A 87 5.71 -34.51 -12.06
CA ASP A 87 6.81 -33.61 -11.66
C ASP A 87 7.71 -33.20 -12.84
N THR A 88 7.52 -33.81 -14.01
CA THR A 88 8.36 -33.59 -15.20
C THR A 88 7.51 -33.84 -16.44
N ILE A 89 7.64 -32.99 -17.46
CA ILE A 89 7.18 -33.28 -18.82
C ILE A 89 8.38 -33.60 -19.72
N VAL A 90 8.24 -34.64 -20.53
CA VAL A 90 9.30 -35.12 -21.44
C VAL A 90 8.98 -34.84 -22.91
N ASP A 91 7.77 -34.38 -23.19
CA ASP A 91 7.28 -33.98 -24.49
C ASP A 91 6.20 -32.89 -24.35
N LEU A 92 5.90 -32.24 -25.48
CA LEU A 92 4.69 -31.44 -25.67
C LEU A 92 3.89 -32.05 -26.81
N TRP A 93 2.57 -32.02 -26.68
CA TRP A 93 1.67 -32.68 -27.63
C TRP A 93 0.57 -31.77 -28.15
N VAL A 94 0.02 -32.14 -29.30
CA VAL A 94 -1.25 -31.62 -29.81
C VAL A 94 -2.14 -32.78 -30.22
N ASP A 95 -3.41 -32.68 -29.83
CA ASP A 95 -4.49 -33.56 -30.23
C ASP A 95 -5.26 -32.85 -31.36
N GLY A 96 -5.10 -33.33 -32.60
CA GLY A 96 -5.73 -32.76 -33.78
C GLY A 96 -7.04 -33.49 -34.09
N ASP A 97 -8.14 -32.74 -34.12
CA ASP A 97 -9.48 -33.19 -34.50
C ASP A 97 -9.96 -32.46 -35.79
N GLU A 98 -11.23 -32.59 -36.15
CA GLU A 98 -11.84 -31.82 -37.25
C GLU A 98 -11.59 -30.31 -37.11
N GLY A 99 -10.98 -29.70 -38.14
CA GLY A 99 -10.59 -28.29 -38.16
C GLY A 99 -9.13 -28.01 -37.76
N ALA A 100 -8.41 -29.02 -37.25
CA ALA A 100 -6.97 -28.91 -37.03
C ALA A 100 -6.20 -28.76 -38.36
N LEU A 101 -5.15 -27.96 -38.31
CA LEU A 101 -4.20 -27.84 -39.41
C LEU A 101 -3.31 -29.09 -39.48
N PRO A 102 -2.75 -29.46 -40.63
CA PRO A 102 -1.74 -30.53 -40.69
C PRO A 102 -0.55 -30.22 -39.77
N TRP A 103 0.03 -31.23 -39.12
CA TRP A 103 1.22 -31.06 -38.25
C TRP A 103 2.42 -30.42 -38.97
N THR A 104 2.49 -30.57 -40.30
CA THR A 104 3.48 -29.89 -41.16
C THR A 104 3.31 -28.37 -41.25
N SER A 105 2.21 -27.82 -40.72
CA SER A 105 1.99 -26.37 -40.63
C SER A 105 2.80 -25.73 -39.50
N LEU A 106 3.32 -26.53 -38.56
CA LEU A 106 4.27 -26.04 -37.58
C LEU A 106 5.66 -25.97 -38.23
N ALA A 107 6.38 -24.87 -38.03
CA ALA A 107 7.75 -24.65 -38.48
C ALA A 107 8.80 -25.47 -37.69
N LEU A 108 8.46 -26.71 -37.37
CA LEU A 108 9.27 -27.68 -36.65
C LEU A 108 8.82 -29.11 -36.99
N THR A 109 9.79 -29.97 -37.31
CA THR A 109 9.52 -31.38 -37.59
C THR A 109 9.03 -32.09 -36.32
N PRO A 110 7.95 -32.89 -36.38
CA PRO A 110 7.51 -33.64 -35.22
C PRO A 110 8.50 -34.74 -34.83
N SER A 111 8.55 -35.08 -33.55
CA SER A 111 9.29 -36.26 -33.08
C SER A 111 8.50 -37.54 -33.33
N VAL A 112 7.18 -37.47 -33.11
CA VAL A 112 6.26 -38.59 -33.37
C VAL A 112 4.93 -38.06 -33.88
N VAL A 113 4.34 -38.76 -34.85
CA VAL A 113 2.97 -38.53 -35.31
C VAL A 113 2.21 -39.85 -35.27
N VAL A 114 1.01 -39.82 -34.69
CA VAL A 114 0.13 -40.99 -34.54
C VAL A 114 -1.22 -40.70 -35.19
N ASP A 115 -1.66 -41.56 -36.11
CA ASP A 115 -3.04 -41.63 -36.57
C ASP A 115 -3.91 -42.24 -35.46
N THR A 116 -4.98 -41.57 -35.07
CA THR A 116 -5.88 -42.05 -34.00
C THR A 116 -7.11 -42.80 -34.50
N GLY A 117 -7.21 -43.01 -35.82
CA GLY A 117 -8.18 -43.88 -36.46
C GLY A 117 -9.63 -43.36 -36.39
N ASN A 118 -9.92 -42.15 -36.88
CA ASN A 118 -11.29 -41.59 -36.93
C ASN A 118 -11.82 -41.45 -38.38
N ILE A 119 -13.14 -41.36 -38.56
CA ILE A 119 -13.87 -41.36 -39.86
C ILE A 119 -13.83 -40.01 -40.58
N ALA A 120 -13.77 -38.89 -39.84
CA ALA A 120 -14.17 -37.57 -40.34
C ALA A 120 -13.03 -36.62 -40.78
N GLY A 121 -11.79 -37.08 -41.01
CA GLY A 121 -10.67 -36.23 -41.45
C GLY A 121 -9.40 -36.40 -40.60
N ASN A 122 -8.48 -35.42 -40.67
CA ASN A 122 -7.14 -35.39 -40.05
C ASN A 122 -7.17 -35.51 -38.51
N HIS A 123 -7.39 -36.71 -38.00
CA HIS A 123 -7.31 -37.00 -36.57
C HIS A 123 -5.95 -37.59 -36.23
N TYR A 124 -5.14 -36.85 -35.48
CA TYR A 124 -3.78 -37.25 -35.17
C TYR A 124 -3.36 -36.73 -33.79
N HIS A 125 -2.43 -37.43 -33.15
CA HIS A 125 -1.64 -36.83 -32.08
C HIS A 125 -0.23 -36.59 -32.58
N VAL A 126 0.33 -35.42 -32.27
CA VAL A 126 1.72 -35.08 -32.60
C VAL A 126 2.49 -34.80 -31.32
N HIS A 127 3.74 -35.24 -31.28
CA HIS A 127 4.63 -35.14 -30.12
C HIS A 127 5.94 -34.44 -30.50
N TYR A 128 6.38 -33.53 -29.64
CA TYR A 128 7.66 -32.84 -29.69
C TYR A 128 8.44 -33.17 -28.42
N LEU A 129 9.40 -34.09 -28.52
CA LEU A 129 10.17 -34.59 -27.38
C LEU A 129 11.14 -33.52 -26.87
N LEU A 130 11.18 -33.34 -25.55
CA LEU A 130 12.01 -32.33 -24.90
C LEU A 130 13.41 -32.87 -24.57
N ASN A 131 14.43 -32.04 -24.77
CA ASN A 131 15.77 -32.26 -24.24
C ASN A 131 16.43 -30.92 -23.86
N PRO A 132 16.70 -30.67 -22.56
CA PRO A 132 16.39 -31.55 -21.42
C PRO A 132 14.87 -31.67 -21.16
N PRO A 133 14.41 -32.69 -20.42
CA PRO A 133 13.07 -32.72 -19.84
C PRO A 133 12.78 -31.45 -19.02
N PHE A 134 11.52 -31.04 -18.95
CA PHE A 134 11.11 -29.85 -18.21
C PHE A 134 10.52 -30.21 -16.85
N GLU A 135 11.24 -29.87 -15.78
CA GLU A 135 10.86 -30.14 -14.40
C GLU A 135 9.79 -29.16 -13.88
N LEU A 136 8.81 -29.68 -13.16
CA LEU A 136 7.65 -28.97 -12.62
C LEU A 136 7.77 -28.80 -11.10
N LYS A 137 8.79 -28.05 -10.65
CA LYS A 137 9.12 -27.86 -9.23
C LYS A 137 8.15 -26.92 -8.51
N THR A 138 7.61 -25.94 -9.22
CA THR A 138 6.75 -24.89 -8.69
C THR A 138 5.44 -24.79 -9.46
N GLN A 139 4.46 -24.06 -8.91
CA GLN A 139 3.22 -23.78 -9.63
C GLN A 139 3.50 -22.97 -10.91
N ALA A 140 4.47 -22.05 -10.88
CA ALA A 140 4.89 -21.28 -12.06
C ALA A 140 5.44 -22.18 -13.18
N ASP A 141 6.15 -23.26 -12.84
CA ASP A 141 6.62 -24.23 -13.84
C ASP A 141 5.44 -24.98 -14.47
N ARG A 142 4.44 -25.37 -13.68
CA ARG A 142 3.20 -26.02 -14.16
C ARG A 142 2.43 -25.10 -15.10
N ASP A 143 2.26 -23.84 -14.71
CA ASP A 143 1.59 -22.83 -15.53
C ASP A 143 2.34 -22.57 -16.84
N LYS A 144 3.68 -22.56 -16.78
CA LYS A 144 4.53 -22.47 -17.97
C LYS A 144 4.34 -23.67 -18.90
N ALA A 145 4.33 -24.90 -18.39
CA ALA A 145 4.06 -26.09 -19.20
C ALA A 145 2.70 -26.02 -19.93
N VAL A 146 1.64 -25.65 -19.20
CA VAL A 146 0.29 -25.46 -19.76
C VAL A 146 0.28 -24.35 -20.81
N THR A 147 1.02 -23.26 -20.58
CA THR A 147 1.16 -22.16 -21.54
C THR A 147 1.74 -22.66 -22.88
N TYR A 148 2.78 -23.48 -22.85
CA TYR A 148 3.36 -24.06 -24.06
C TYR A 148 2.39 -25.02 -24.77
N LEU A 149 1.69 -25.90 -24.04
CA LEU A 149 0.69 -26.79 -24.62
C LEU A 149 -0.44 -26.00 -25.31
N ARG A 150 -0.96 -24.97 -24.65
CA ARG A 150 -2.01 -24.11 -25.22
C ARG A 150 -1.53 -23.35 -26.45
N ALA A 151 -0.34 -22.76 -26.40
CA ALA A 151 0.19 -22.01 -27.53
C ALA A 151 0.47 -22.92 -28.74
N LEU A 152 0.97 -24.13 -28.51
CA LEU A 152 1.15 -25.15 -29.54
C LEU A 152 -0.19 -25.60 -30.14
N CYS A 153 -1.20 -25.80 -29.28
CA CYS A 153 -2.56 -26.12 -29.70
C CYS A 153 -3.16 -25.02 -30.60
N VAL A 154 -3.01 -23.73 -30.26
CA VAL A 154 -3.43 -22.60 -31.11
C VAL A 154 -2.67 -22.58 -32.45
N ALA A 155 -1.37 -22.88 -32.43
CA ALA A 155 -0.52 -22.92 -33.63
C ALA A 155 -0.87 -24.06 -34.60
N LEU A 156 -1.59 -25.08 -34.17
CA LEU A 156 -2.08 -26.17 -35.03
C LEU A 156 -3.61 -26.27 -35.08
N LYS A 157 -4.34 -25.38 -34.37
CA LYS A 157 -5.79 -25.46 -34.19
C LYS A 157 -6.26 -26.83 -33.65
N GLY A 158 -5.51 -27.38 -32.68
CA GLY A 158 -5.86 -28.64 -32.03
C GLY A 158 -7.01 -28.50 -31.02
N ASP A 159 -7.32 -29.59 -30.31
CA ASP A 159 -8.32 -29.60 -29.24
C ASP A 159 -7.79 -28.86 -27.98
N PRO A 160 -8.38 -27.72 -27.60
CA PRO A 160 -7.97 -26.98 -26.40
C PRO A 160 -8.17 -27.78 -25.10
N LYS A 161 -9.05 -28.81 -25.10
CA LYS A 161 -9.26 -29.67 -23.92
C LYS A 161 -8.10 -30.63 -23.66
N SER A 162 -7.13 -30.70 -24.57
CA SER A 162 -5.96 -31.57 -24.46
C SER A 162 -4.73 -30.88 -23.86
N CYS A 163 -4.87 -29.62 -23.46
CA CYS A 163 -3.78 -28.77 -22.96
C CYS A 163 -3.61 -28.85 -21.43
N ASP A 164 -3.72 -30.03 -20.84
CA ASP A 164 -3.52 -30.30 -19.42
C ASP A 164 -2.35 -31.25 -19.19
N ILE A 165 -1.53 -31.05 -18.15
CA ILE A 165 -0.30 -31.86 -17.96
C ILE A 165 -0.56 -33.34 -17.62
N ALA A 166 -1.79 -33.69 -17.20
CA ALA A 166 -2.17 -35.05 -16.87
C ALA A 166 -2.83 -35.80 -18.04
N ARG A 167 -2.73 -35.24 -19.26
CA ARG A 167 -3.44 -35.73 -20.44
C ARG A 167 -3.17 -37.21 -20.69
N ILE A 168 -4.23 -37.90 -21.13
CA ILE A 168 -4.14 -39.25 -21.67
C ILE A 168 -4.42 -39.23 -23.18
N LEU A 169 -3.62 -39.96 -23.95
CA LEU A 169 -3.64 -39.99 -25.42
C LEU A 169 -3.67 -41.44 -25.92
N ARG A 170 -4.01 -41.65 -27.19
CA ARG A 170 -4.18 -42.98 -27.80
C ARG A 170 -2.86 -43.72 -27.91
N VAL A 171 -2.90 -45.04 -27.70
CA VAL A 171 -1.73 -45.90 -27.86
C VAL A 171 -1.68 -46.44 -29.31
N PRO A 172 -0.62 -46.19 -30.09
CA PRO A 172 -0.45 -46.82 -31.39
C PRO A 172 -0.31 -48.35 -31.27
N GLY A 173 -0.71 -49.10 -32.29
CA GLY A 173 -0.84 -50.56 -32.24
C GLY A 173 -2.13 -51.06 -31.57
N THR A 174 -3.03 -50.15 -31.15
CA THR A 174 -4.37 -50.48 -30.61
C THR A 174 -5.47 -50.04 -31.58
N PHE A 175 -6.74 -50.27 -31.22
CA PHE A 175 -7.88 -49.88 -32.05
C PHE A 175 -8.72 -48.79 -31.40
N ASN A 176 -9.17 -47.83 -32.21
CA ASN A 176 -10.26 -46.94 -31.87
C ASN A 176 -11.59 -47.67 -32.13
N VAL A 177 -12.25 -48.06 -31.03
CA VAL A 177 -13.48 -48.86 -31.05
C VAL A 177 -14.74 -48.00 -30.77
N LYS A 178 -14.72 -46.71 -31.14
CA LYS A 178 -15.87 -45.81 -30.92
C LYS A 178 -17.09 -46.26 -31.73
N ASP A 179 -16.84 -46.84 -32.90
CA ASP A 179 -17.79 -47.64 -33.66
C ASP A 179 -17.34 -49.12 -33.59
N PRO A 180 -17.95 -49.95 -32.72
CA PRO A 180 -17.57 -51.35 -32.57
C PRO A 180 -17.72 -52.20 -33.84
N GLY A 181 -18.55 -51.76 -34.80
CA GLY A 181 -18.72 -52.43 -36.09
C GLY A 181 -17.57 -52.17 -37.07
N HIS A 182 -16.81 -51.09 -36.86
CA HIS A 182 -15.71 -50.67 -37.72
C HIS A 182 -14.51 -50.16 -36.90
N PRO A 183 -13.84 -51.03 -36.11
CA PRO A 183 -12.68 -50.64 -35.33
C PRO A 183 -11.56 -50.16 -36.24
N ARG A 184 -10.96 -49.01 -35.91
CA ARG A 184 -9.90 -48.40 -36.73
C ARG A 184 -8.56 -48.48 -36.04
N PRO A 185 -7.47 -48.87 -36.74
CA PRO A 185 -6.17 -48.99 -36.12
C PRO A 185 -5.62 -47.60 -35.76
N CYS A 186 -5.03 -47.47 -34.57
CA CYS A 186 -4.18 -46.34 -34.22
C CYS A 186 -2.74 -46.69 -34.64
N GLN A 187 -2.09 -45.87 -35.46
CA GLN A 187 -0.82 -46.24 -36.10
C GLN A 187 0.19 -45.09 -36.02
N ILE A 188 1.47 -45.44 -35.90
CA ILE A 188 2.54 -44.46 -36.06
C ILE A 188 2.62 -44.08 -37.54
N ILE A 189 2.50 -42.77 -37.84
CA ILE A 189 2.71 -42.22 -39.17
C ILE A 189 4.20 -41.87 -39.35
N GLU A 190 4.77 -41.20 -38.35
CA GLU A 190 6.16 -40.73 -38.37
C GLU A 190 6.79 -40.96 -37.00
N LEU A 191 8.03 -41.46 -36.98
CA LEU A 191 8.83 -41.61 -35.78
C LEU A 191 10.28 -41.20 -36.07
N ASN A 192 10.66 -40.04 -35.56
CA ASN A 192 12.02 -39.53 -35.64
C ASN A 192 12.70 -39.66 -34.27
N ARG A 193 13.61 -40.64 -34.16
CA ARG A 193 14.27 -41.00 -32.89
C ARG A 193 15.31 -39.97 -32.40
N ASP A 194 15.71 -39.05 -33.28
CA ASP A 194 16.75 -38.04 -33.01
C ASP A 194 16.19 -36.62 -32.88
N ALA A 195 14.88 -36.42 -33.10
CA ALA A 195 14.23 -35.12 -33.00
C ALA A 195 13.89 -34.78 -31.55
N TYR A 196 14.77 -34.01 -30.91
CA TYR A 196 14.59 -33.45 -29.58
C TYR A 196 14.74 -31.94 -29.58
N TYR A 197 13.96 -31.27 -28.73
CA TYR A 197 13.84 -29.81 -28.73
C TYR A 197 13.98 -29.22 -27.34
N SER A 198 14.58 -28.05 -27.26
CA SER A 198 14.43 -27.19 -26.08
C SER A 198 13.06 -26.50 -26.12
N LEU A 199 12.62 -25.95 -24.98
CA LEU A 199 11.43 -25.09 -24.97
C LEU A 199 11.61 -23.85 -25.86
N ASP A 200 12.83 -23.32 -26.00
CA ASP A 200 13.09 -22.17 -26.87
C ASP A 200 12.92 -22.52 -28.35
N ASP A 201 13.31 -23.73 -28.78
CA ASP A 201 13.05 -24.22 -30.14
C ASP A 201 11.55 -24.28 -30.44
N ILE A 202 10.76 -24.74 -29.47
CA ILE A 202 9.29 -24.83 -29.58
C ILE A 202 8.66 -23.44 -29.56
N ARG A 203 9.11 -22.52 -28.69
CA ARG A 203 8.66 -21.11 -28.68
C ARG A 203 8.91 -20.45 -30.03
N ALA A 204 10.11 -20.64 -30.59
CA ALA A 204 10.48 -20.12 -31.91
C ALA A 204 9.58 -20.70 -33.00
N ALA A 205 9.39 -22.02 -33.02
CA ALA A 205 8.53 -22.70 -33.99
C ALA A 205 7.07 -22.21 -33.96
N ILE A 206 6.48 -22.08 -32.77
CA ILE A 206 5.12 -21.55 -32.59
C ILE A 206 5.05 -20.12 -33.15
N THR A 207 5.99 -19.25 -32.76
CA THR A 207 6.04 -17.86 -33.21
C THR A 207 6.12 -17.76 -34.74
N LEU A 208 7.00 -18.54 -35.37
CA LEU A 208 7.12 -18.60 -36.82
C LEU A 208 5.81 -19.04 -37.48
N SER A 209 5.20 -20.11 -36.97
CA SER A 209 4.00 -20.72 -37.56
C SER A 209 2.79 -19.80 -37.50
N LEU A 210 2.64 -19.02 -36.42
CA LEU A 210 1.60 -18.01 -36.31
C LEU A 210 1.78 -16.89 -37.34
N LEU A 211 3.02 -16.44 -37.56
CA LEU A 211 3.32 -15.34 -38.48
C LEU A 211 3.28 -15.76 -39.95
N MET A 212 3.73 -16.97 -40.28
CA MET A 212 3.78 -17.49 -41.66
C MET A 212 2.43 -17.39 -42.36
N ARG A 213 1.33 -17.63 -41.63
CA ARG A 213 -0.05 -17.54 -42.13
C ARG A 213 -0.40 -16.18 -42.71
N TYR A 214 0.23 -15.13 -42.19
CA TYR A 214 -0.04 -13.75 -42.56
C TYR A 214 1.13 -13.12 -43.34
N TRP A 215 2.16 -13.87 -43.73
CA TRP A 215 3.35 -13.33 -44.40
C TRP A 215 3.18 -13.07 -45.91
N ALA A 216 2.21 -12.23 -46.26
CA ALA A 216 1.80 -11.94 -47.64
C ALA A 216 2.32 -10.59 -48.17
N ARG A 217 2.53 -10.51 -49.50
CA ARG A 217 2.97 -9.28 -50.18
C ARG A 217 2.04 -8.11 -49.84
N GLY A 218 2.62 -6.95 -49.51
CA GLY A 218 1.89 -5.75 -49.06
C GLY A 218 1.94 -5.49 -47.56
N GLN A 219 2.07 -6.54 -46.73
CA GLN A 219 2.07 -6.42 -45.26
C GLN A 219 3.33 -6.95 -44.55
N ARG A 220 4.23 -7.67 -45.25
CA ARG A 220 5.47 -8.25 -44.69
C ARG A 220 6.33 -7.25 -43.91
N GLN A 221 6.52 -6.04 -44.46
CA GLN A 221 7.32 -5.00 -43.80
C GLN A 221 6.69 -4.55 -42.48
N ASP A 222 5.37 -4.43 -42.44
CA ASP A 222 4.65 -3.96 -41.27
C ASP A 222 4.58 -5.04 -40.17
N LEU A 223 4.40 -6.30 -40.57
CA LEU A 223 4.51 -7.45 -39.70
C LEU A 223 5.92 -7.58 -39.12
N ALA A 224 6.97 -7.42 -39.93
CA ALA A 224 8.36 -7.45 -39.47
C ALA A 224 8.62 -6.37 -38.40
N LEU A 225 8.16 -5.14 -38.65
CA LEU A 225 8.33 -4.02 -37.72
C LEU A 225 7.54 -4.24 -36.42
N SER A 226 6.31 -4.74 -36.52
CA SER A 226 5.43 -4.99 -35.38
C SER A 226 5.95 -6.14 -34.52
N LEU A 227 6.43 -7.22 -35.14
CA LEU A 227 7.08 -8.32 -34.43
C LEU A 227 8.35 -7.85 -33.73
N ALA A 228 9.26 -7.20 -34.45
CA ALA A 228 10.53 -6.75 -33.88
C ALA A 228 10.32 -5.78 -32.73
N GLY A 229 9.41 -4.81 -32.87
CA GLY A 229 9.10 -3.87 -31.81
C GLY A 229 8.31 -4.49 -30.64
N TYR A 230 7.52 -5.53 -30.87
CA TYR A 230 6.88 -6.30 -29.80
C TYR A 230 7.91 -7.11 -29.00
N LEU A 231 8.72 -7.93 -29.67
CA LEU A 231 9.73 -8.77 -29.01
C LEU A 231 10.83 -7.95 -28.34
N ALA A 232 11.20 -6.80 -28.91
CA ALA A 232 12.09 -5.85 -28.24
C ALA A 232 11.50 -5.31 -26.93
N LYS A 233 10.19 -5.03 -26.88
CA LYS A 233 9.49 -4.64 -25.64
C LYS A 233 9.38 -5.79 -24.64
N CYS A 234 9.34 -7.03 -25.12
CA CYS A 234 9.48 -8.23 -24.29
C CYS A 234 10.94 -8.51 -23.88
N ALA A 235 11.88 -7.61 -24.20
CA ALA A 235 13.29 -7.75 -23.89
C ALA A 235 13.99 -8.97 -24.53
N ALA A 236 13.44 -9.51 -25.61
CA ALA A 236 14.09 -10.59 -26.35
C ALA A 236 15.45 -10.10 -26.91
N PRO A 237 16.54 -10.87 -26.80
CA PRO A 237 17.83 -10.53 -27.38
C PRO A 237 17.74 -10.24 -28.88
N GLU A 238 18.38 -9.17 -29.34
CA GLU A 238 18.36 -8.75 -30.76
C GLU A 238 18.88 -9.88 -31.68
N SER A 239 19.88 -10.64 -31.23
CA SER A 239 20.40 -11.81 -31.95
C SER A 239 19.37 -12.92 -32.10
N GLU A 240 18.65 -13.26 -31.04
CA GLU A 240 17.60 -14.30 -31.06
C GLU A 240 16.46 -13.90 -32.00
N VAL A 241 16.01 -12.65 -31.95
CA VAL A 241 14.94 -12.17 -32.83
C VAL A 241 15.43 -12.04 -34.28
N SER A 242 16.70 -11.70 -34.49
CA SER A 242 17.32 -11.71 -35.82
C SER A 242 17.34 -13.12 -36.41
N ASP A 243 17.71 -14.14 -35.63
CA ASP A 243 17.73 -15.53 -36.07
C ASP A 243 16.32 -16.05 -36.36
N LEU A 244 15.36 -15.72 -35.49
CA LEU A 244 13.94 -16.02 -35.68
C LEU A 244 13.43 -15.39 -36.98
N LEU A 245 13.68 -14.10 -37.20
CA LEU A 245 13.25 -13.41 -38.41
C LEU A 245 13.95 -13.97 -39.65
N ALA A 246 15.25 -14.28 -39.59
CA ALA A 246 15.98 -14.90 -40.69
C ALA A 246 15.38 -16.26 -41.08
N ARG A 247 14.99 -17.09 -40.09
CA ARG A 247 14.26 -18.35 -40.34
C ARG A 247 12.93 -18.10 -41.04
N LEU A 248 12.13 -17.13 -40.56
CA LEU A 248 10.85 -16.77 -41.19
C LEU A 248 11.04 -16.39 -42.66
N LEU A 249 12.03 -15.54 -42.95
CA LEU A 249 12.32 -15.07 -44.31
C LEU A 249 12.76 -16.20 -45.24
N SER A 250 13.56 -17.14 -44.71
CA SER A 250 13.99 -18.33 -45.45
C SER A 250 12.81 -19.26 -45.78
N ILE A 251 11.99 -19.58 -44.77
CA ILE A 251 10.84 -20.50 -44.94
C ILE A 251 9.78 -19.91 -45.87
N THR A 252 9.56 -18.59 -45.81
CA THR A 252 8.55 -17.90 -46.63
C THR A 252 9.08 -17.43 -47.98
N THR A 253 10.36 -17.65 -48.28
CA THR A 253 11.04 -17.16 -49.50
C THR A 253 10.80 -15.67 -49.75
N ASP A 254 11.10 -14.83 -48.75
CA ASP A 254 10.93 -13.37 -48.84
C ASP A 254 11.88 -12.77 -49.91
N GLU A 255 11.35 -11.85 -50.72
CA GLU A 255 12.09 -11.19 -51.81
C GLU A 255 13.07 -10.11 -51.31
N GLU A 256 12.88 -9.58 -50.10
CA GLU A 256 13.64 -8.45 -49.55
C GLU A 256 14.19 -8.72 -48.12
N PRO A 257 14.93 -9.82 -47.89
CA PRO A 257 15.33 -10.23 -46.54
C PRO A 257 16.20 -9.19 -45.83
N ARG A 258 17.08 -8.48 -46.57
CA ARG A 258 17.93 -7.41 -46.02
C ARG A 258 17.10 -6.24 -45.46
N THR A 259 16.01 -5.87 -46.15
CA THR A 259 15.12 -4.78 -45.72
C THR A 259 14.39 -5.16 -44.43
N ARG A 260 13.95 -6.41 -44.30
CA ARG A 260 13.25 -6.90 -43.09
C ARG A 260 14.17 -6.96 -41.88
N LEU A 261 15.40 -7.47 -42.06
CA LEU A 261 16.41 -7.46 -40.99
C LEU A 261 16.83 -6.03 -40.60
N GLY A 262 16.91 -5.10 -41.57
CA GLY A 262 17.14 -3.68 -41.27
C GLY A 262 16.02 -3.03 -40.44
N ALA A 263 14.76 -3.46 -40.65
CA ALA A 263 13.62 -3.01 -39.84
C ALA A 263 13.74 -3.45 -38.38
N LEU A 264 14.26 -4.65 -38.13
CA LEU A 264 14.55 -5.16 -36.79
C LEU A 264 15.61 -4.31 -36.09
N GLN A 265 16.77 -4.11 -36.73
CA GLN A 265 17.87 -3.30 -36.19
C GLN A 265 17.40 -1.87 -35.85
N THR A 266 16.59 -1.29 -36.74
CA THR A 266 16.01 0.04 -36.53
C THR A 266 15.04 0.06 -35.35
N SER A 267 14.22 -0.97 -35.19
CA SER A 267 13.26 -1.07 -34.08
C SER A 267 13.97 -1.16 -32.73
N TYR A 268 14.99 -2.02 -32.63
CA TYR A 268 15.82 -2.15 -31.43
C TYR A 268 16.58 -0.86 -31.11
N LYS A 269 17.18 -0.21 -32.12
CA LYS A 269 17.86 1.08 -31.95
C LYS A 269 16.89 2.17 -31.45
N ARG A 270 15.72 2.29 -32.06
CA ARG A 270 14.71 3.29 -31.66
C ARG A 270 14.24 3.08 -30.23
N LEU A 271 14.02 1.83 -29.82
CA LEU A 271 13.62 1.52 -28.45
C LEU A 271 14.72 1.88 -27.44
N ARG A 272 16.01 1.59 -27.75
CA ARG A 272 17.17 2.03 -26.94
C ARG A 272 17.26 3.55 -26.81
N GLU A 273 16.83 4.29 -27.82
CA GLU A 273 16.76 5.77 -27.82
C GLU A 273 15.46 6.32 -27.18
N GLY A 274 14.63 5.48 -26.56
CA GLY A 274 13.37 5.90 -25.91
C GLY A 274 12.26 6.30 -26.90
N LYS A 275 12.43 6.03 -28.20
CA LYS A 275 11.45 6.38 -29.23
C LYS A 275 10.34 5.33 -29.33
N ARG A 276 9.14 5.78 -29.70
CA ARG A 276 8.01 4.88 -29.98
C ARG A 276 8.32 3.97 -31.17
N VAL A 277 7.96 2.70 -31.02
CA VAL A 277 7.99 1.65 -32.05
C VAL A 277 6.64 0.91 -32.07
N LYS A 278 6.27 0.37 -33.24
CA LYS A 278 5.14 -0.57 -33.36
C LYS A 278 5.38 -1.82 -32.50
N GLY A 279 4.36 -2.60 -32.24
CA GLY A 279 4.45 -3.73 -31.33
C GLY A 279 3.15 -4.51 -31.30
N TYR A 280 2.66 -4.82 -30.10
CA TYR A 280 1.42 -5.58 -29.89
C TYR A 280 0.23 -5.08 -30.72
N GLN A 281 -0.09 -3.78 -30.67
CA GLN A 281 -1.19 -3.19 -31.45
C GLN A 281 -1.01 -3.32 -32.98
N GLY A 282 0.24 -3.39 -33.46
CA GLY A 282 0.51 -3.63 -34.88
C GLY A 282 0.30 -5.09 -35.26
N LEU A 283 0.71 -6.03 -34.39
CA LEU A 283 0.43 -7.45 -34.57
C LEU A 283 -1.09 -7.74 -34.53
N ALA A 284 -1.82 -7.02 -33.68
CA ALA A 284 -3.26 -7.18 -33.52
C ALA A 284 -4.10 -6.78 -34.75
N GLN A 285 -3.47 -6.16 -35.76
CA GLN A 285 -4.13 -5.88 -37.04
C GLN A 285 -4.20 -7.11 -37.94
N TYR A 286 -3.41 -8.15 -37.64
CA TYR A 286 -3.26 -9.34 -38.49
C TYR A 286 -3.58 -10.64 -37.76
N LEU A 287 -3.11 -10.79 -36.52
CA LEU A 287 -3.36 -11.98 -35.70
C LEU A 287 -4.70 -11.85 -34.99
N ASN A 288 -5.41 -12.97 -34.85
CA ASN A 288 -6.62 -13.00 -34.02
C ASN A 288 -6.28 -13.01 -32.52
N GLU A 289 -7.30 -12.87 -31.67
CA GLU A 289 -7.13 -12.75 -30.21
C GLU A 289 -6.42 -13.96 -29.59
N ASP A 290 -6.79 -15.19 -29.98
CA ASP A 290 -6.17 -16.41 -29.48
C ASP A 290 -4.69 -16.52 -29.88
N GLU A 291 -4.36 -16.15 -31.12
CA GLU A 291 -2.99 -16.14 -31.64
C GLU A 291 -2.12 -15.08 -30.96
N LEU A 292 -2.67 -13.88 -30.72
CA LEU A 292 -1.99 -12.82 -29.97
C LEU A 292 -1.75 -13.25 -28.53
N GLN A 293 -2.75 -13.85 -27.87
CA GLN A 293 -2.64 -14.30 -26.50
C GLN A 293 -1.63 -15.44 -26.36
N ALA A 294 -1.59 -16.37 -27.33
CA ALA A 294 -0.58 -17.42 -27.39
C ALA A 294 0.83 -16.83 -27.52
N LEU A 295 1.02 -15.85 -28.41
CA LEU A 295 2.30 -15.15 -28.56
C LEU A 295 2.67 -14.41 -27.26
N ASP A 296 1.72 -13.72 -26.64
CA ASP A 296 1.95 -12.91 -25.44
C ASP A 296 2.29 -13.75 -24.21
N SER A 297 1.63 -14.89 -24.05
CA SER A 297 1.89 -15.81 -22.95
C SER A 297 3.27 -16.49 -23.06
N LEU A 298 3.78 -16.67 -24.29
CA LEU A 298 5.08 -17.29 -24.55
C LEU A 298 6.25 -16.33 -24.34
N TRP A 299 6.12 -15.09 -24.79
CA TRP A 299 7.19 -14.10 -24.76
C TRP A 299 7.16 -13.22 -23.52
N GLN A 300 5.99 -13.07 -22.88
CA GLN A 300 5.68 -12.27 -21.70
C GLN A 300 6.43 -10.92 -21.65
N PRO A 301 5.77 -9.77 -21.92
CA PRO A 301 6.41 -8.49 -21.66
C PRO A 301 6.89 -8.49 -20.20
N GLN A 302 8.19 -8.25 -19.97
CA GLN A 302 8.72 -8.13 -18.61
C GLN A 302 7.99 -6.96 -17.94
N LYS A 303 6.95 -7.28 -17.16
CA LYS A 303 6.27 -6.32 -16.29
C LYS A 303 7.16 -6.13 -15.07
N GLY A 304 7.70 -4.93 -14.92
CA GLY A 304 8.55 -4.56 -13.79
C GLY A 304 9.45 -3.39 -14.16
N LEU A 305 9.91 -2.66 -13.15
CA LEU A 305 10.87 -1.58 -13.36
C LEU A 305 12.19 -2.16 -13.88
N ARG A 306 12.80 -1.47 -14.83
CA ARG A 306 14.08 -1.87 -15.42
C ARG A 306 14.93 -0.66 -15.79
N VAL A 307 16.23 -0.79 -15.57
CA VAL A 307 17.23 0.15 -16.10
C VAL A 307 18.52 -0.60 -16.47
N THR A 308 19.21 -0.17 -17.53
CA THR A 308 20.52 -0.72 -17.90
C THR A 308 21.57 0.37 -17.76
N ILE A 309 22.61 0.09 -16.95
CA ILE A 309 23.71 1.02 -16.64
C ILE A 309 25.02 0.26 -16.80
N ASP A 310 25.96 0.80 -17.58
CA ASP A 310 27.28 0.19 -17.84
C ASP A 310 27.21 -1.30 -18.28
N GLY A 311 26.19 -1.67 -19.06
CA GLY A 311 26.00 -3.05 -19.53
C GLY A 311 25.42 -4.01 -18.48
N VAL A 312 25.10 -3.53 -17.28
CA VAL A 312 24.36 -4.29 -16.25
C VAL A 312 22.91 -3.85 -16.28
N THR A 313 21.99 -4.83 -16.42
CA THR A 313 20.55 -4.58 -16.37
C THR A 313 20.03 -4.87 -14.97
N TYR A 314 19.39 -3.88 -14.36
CA TYR A 314 18.70 -3.98 -13.09
C TYR A 314 17.21 -4.17 -13.38
N LEU A 315 16.58 -5.19 -12.81
CA LEU A 315 15.17 -5.47 -13.03
C LEU A 315 14.53 -6.20 -11.84
N GLU A 316 13.21 -6.23 -11.84
CA GLU A 316 12.40 -7.10 -10.99
C GLU A 316 12.29 -8.49 -11.61
N HIS A 317 12.60 -9.53 -10.82
CA HIS A 317 12.51 -10.93 -11.25
C HIS A 317 12.09 -11.83 -10.10
N ASN A 318 10.98 -12.58 -10.27
CA ASN A 318 10.43 -13.49 -9.27
C ASN A 318 10.28 -12.86 -7.87
N GLY A 319 9.70 -11.65 -7.80
CA GLY A 319 9.48 -10.94 -6.53
C GLY A 319 10.76 -10.38 -5.88
N ARG A 320 11.87 -10.32 -6.61
CA ARG A 320 13.17 -9.82 -6.13
C ARG A 320 13.76 -8.78 -7.06
N LEU A 321 14.63 -7.92 -6.53
CA LEU A 321 15.51 -7.10 -7.35
C LEU A 321 16.78 -7.87 -7.71
N VAL A 322 17.12 -7.87 -9.00
CA VAL A 322 18.31 -8.56 -9.52
C VAL A 322 19.11 -7.65 -10.46
N ALA A 323 20.42 -7.89 -10.51
CA ALA A 323 21.31 -7.38 -11.56
C ALA A 323 21.64 -8.52 -12.53
N GLN A 324 21.52 -8.24 -13.82
CA GLN A 324 21.72 -9.19 -14.90
C GLN A 324 22.78 -8.66 -15.87
N VAL A 325 23.78 -9.48 -16.17
CA VAL A 325 24.79 -9.18 -17.20
C VAL A 325 24.69 -10.23 -18.29
N MET A 326 24.53 -9.78 -19.53
CA MET A 326 24.53 -10.68 -20.69
C MET A 326 25.94 -11.20 -20.95
N ARG A 327 26.09 -12.51 -21.06
CA ARG A 327 27.34 -13.19 -21.45
C ARG A 327 27.06 -14.14 -22.61
N GLU A 328 28.10 -14.60 -23.29
CA GLU A 328 28.00 -15.55 -24.42
C GLU A 328 27.27 -16.84 -24.04
N ASN A 329 27.41 -17.31 -22.79
CA ASN A 329 26.77 -18.53 -22.28
C ASN A 329 25.42 -18.28 -21.58
N GLY A 330 24.80 -17.12 -21.82
CA GLY A 330 23.54 -16.71 -21.20
C GLY A 330 23.71 -15.67 -20.09
N PRO A 331 22.59 -15.17 -19.55
CA PRO A 331 22.61 -14.10 -18.56
C PRO A 331 23.12 -14.56 -17.19
N ALA A 332 24.14 -13.88 -16.69
CA ALA A 332 24.55 -14.01 -15.29
C ALA A 332 23.66 -13.13 -14.41
N VAL A 333 22.88 -13.73 -13.52
CA VAL A 333 21.95 -13.04 -12.62
C VAL A 333 22.50 -13.03 -11.20
N LYS A 334 22.53 -11.85 -10.57
CA LYS A 334 22.90 -11.62 -9.18
C LYS A 334 21.69 -11.05 -8.43
N THR A 335 21.23 -11.73 -7.39
CA THR A 335 20.19 -11.19 -6.51
C THR A 335 20.72 -10.00 -5.71
N LEU A 336 19.98 -8.90 -5.71
CA LEU A 336 20.32 -7.67 -4.98
C LEU A 336 19.45 -7.49 -3.74
N ALA A 337 18.15 -7.82 -3.81
CA ALA A 337 17.23 -7.71 -2.69
C ALA A 337 16.24 -8.88 -2.65
N SER A 338 15.74 -9.22 -1.45
CA SER A 338 14.66 -10.21 -1.28
C SER A 338 13.27 -9.68 -1.63
N PHE A 339 13.17 -8.41 -2.00
CA PHE A 339 11.92 -7.68 -2.22
C PHE A 339 11.94 -6.91 -3.54
N THR A 340 10.78 -6.36 -3.93
CA THR A 340 10.61 -5.38 -5.03
C THR A 340 10.21 -4.01 -4.46
N ILE A 341 10.35 -2.95 -5.26
CA ILE A 341 10.07 -1.58 -4.84
C ILE A 341 9.07 -0.98 -5.82
N GLU A 342 7.86 -0.71 -5.35
CA GLU A 342 6.86 0.01 -6.12
C GLU A 342 6.89 1.51 -5.76
N PRO A 343 7.40 2.39 -6.66
CA PRO A 343 7.39 3.82 -6.44
C PRO A 343 5.98 4.38 -6.64
N LYS A 344 5.52 5.23 -5.71
CA LYS A 344 4.17 5.81 -5.73
C LYS A 344 4.19 7.28 -6.12
N MET A 345 5.04 8.08 -5.47
CA MET A 345 5.11 9.53 -5.67
C MET A 345 6.41 10.10 -5.13
N ARG A 346 6.72 11.32 -5.57
CA ARG A 346 7.80 12.16 -5.05
C ARG A 346 7.22 13.22 -4.14
N ILE A 347 7.85 13.48 -3.01
CA ILE A 347 7.38 14.45 -2.02
C ILE A 347 8.48 15.49 -1.77
N THR A 348 8.14 16.77 -1.89
CA THR A 348 9.05 17.88 -1.64
C THR A 348 8.62 18.63 -0.38
N LEU A 349 9.49 18.71 0.61
CA LEU A 349 9.39 19.62 1.75
C LEU A 349 10.05 20.95 1.39
N GLU A 350 9.48 22.06 1.87
CA GLU A 350 10.07 23.37 1.64
C GLU A 350 11.49 23.45 2.21
N GLY A 351 12.47 23.77 1.35
CA GLY A 351 13.88 23.88 1.74
C GLY A 351 14.61 22.56 1.98
N GLU A 352 13.97 21.40 1.79
CA GLU A 352 14.61 20.07 1.92
C GLU A 352 14.70 19.33 0.57
N SER A 353 15.52 18.28 0.56
CA SER A 353 15.63 17.35 -0.58
C SER A 353 14.34 16.55 -0.80
N GLU A 354 14.08 16.21 -2.06
CA GLU A 354 12.98 15.31 -2.45
C GLU A 354 13.06 13.95 -1.73
N MET A 355 11.90 13.45 -1.31
CA MET A 355 11.69 12.10 -0.79
C MET A 355 10.88 11.27 -1.79
N LEU A 356 11.07 9.96 -1.74
CA LEU A 356 10.39 8.99 -2.58
C LEU A 356 9.49 8.10 -1.72
N ALA A 357 8.17 8.23 -1.91
CA ALA A 357 7.20 7.33 -1.29
C ALA A 357 7.09 6.04 -2.09
N THR A 358 7.23 4.91 -1.41
CA THR A 358 7.31 3.58 -2.02
C THR A 358 6.51 2.56 -1.24
N VAL A 359 6.18 1.44 -1.88
CA VAL A 359 5.72 0.22 -1.21
C VAL A 359 6.72 -0.88 -1.51
N LEU A 360 7.33 -1.45 -0.47
CA LEU A 360 8.22 -2.59 -0.58
C LEU A 360 7.39 -3.87 -0.54
N LYS A 361 7.64 -4.83 -1.44
CA LYS A 361 6.87 -6.09 -1.49
C LYS A 361 7.78 -7.31 -1.37
N ALA A 362 7.49 -8.18 -0.41
CA ALA A 362 8.21 -9.43 -0.16
C ALA A 362 7.23 -10.50 0.34
N ASP A 363 7.28 -11.71 -0.21
CA ASP A 363 6.52 -12.88 0.25
C ASP A 363 5.02 -12.63 0.51
N GLY A 364 4.40 -11.78 -0.31
CA GLY A 364 2.98 -11.41 -0.21
C GLY A 364 2.67 -10.29 0.79
N ALA A 365 3.65 -9.81 1.56
CA ALA A 365 3.52 -8.65 2.44
C ALA A 365 3.90 -7.34 1.73
N GLU A 366 3.24 -6.24 2.14
CA GLU A 366 3.51 -4.89 1.66
C GLU A 366 3.94 -3.98 2.82
N TYR A 367 5.02 -3.23 2.61
CA TYR A 367 5.58 -2.29 3.59
C TYR A 367 5.65 -0.89 2.98
N PRO A 368 4.72 0.01 3.31
CA PRO A 368 4.82 1.42 2.95
C PRO A 368 6.11 2.00 3.53
N ASN A 369 6.88 2.71 2.71
CA ASN A 369 8.15 3.29 3.15
C ASN A 369 8.45 4.62 2.43
N LEU A 370 9.02 5.57 3.17
CA LEU A 370 9.39 6.88 2.67
C LEU A 370 10.92 7.04 2.67
N PHE A 371 11.53 6.97 1.50
CA PHE A 371 12.97 7.08 1.34
C PHE A 371 13.40 8.54 1.15
N ARG A 372 14.31 9.03 1.99
CA ARG A 372 15.02 10.30 1.75
C ARG A 372 16.10 10.13 0.67
N ARG A 373 16.58 11.23 0.08
CA ARG A 373 17.61 11.17 -0.97
C ARG A 373 18.91 10.53 -0.49
N GLU A 374 19.28 10.71 0.78
CA GLU A 374 20.55 10.26 1.34
C GLU A 374 20.62 8.74 1.51
N VAL A 375 19.47 8.07 1.66
CA VAL A 375 19.43 6.61 1.89
C VAL A 375 20.04 5.84 0.72
N TRP A 376 20.03 6.44 -0.47
CA TRP A 376 20.54 5.84 -1.68
C TRP A 376 22.07 5.92 -1.78
N ASN A 377 22.74 6.75 -0.97
CA ASN A 377 24.18 7.02 -1.11
C ASN A 377 25.06 5.84 -0.69
N SER A 378 24.59 4.96 0.20
CA SER A 378 25.37 3.80 0.66
C SER A 378 24.47 2.62 1.06
N LYS A 379 25.00 1.40 0.97
CA LYS A 379 24.37 0.18 1.48
C LYS A 379 23.95 0.31 2.94
N LYS A 380 24.80 0.92 3.78
CA LYS A 380 24.54 1.09 5.21
C LYS A 380 23.29 1.94 5.45
N GLN A 381 23.16 3.07 4.76
CA GLN A 381 22.00 3.95 4.90
C GLN A 381 20.73 3.34 4.29
N PHE A 382 20.86 2.63 3.18
CA PHE A 382 19.73 1.93 2.56
C PHE A 382 19.17 0.84 3.48
N LEU A 383 20.04 0.00 4.06
CA LEU A 383 19.65 -1.04 5.03
C LEU A 383 18.98 -0.44 6.27
N ALA A 384 19.52 0.65 6.81
CA ALA A 384 18.94 1.32 7.99
C ALA A 384 17.54 1.92 7.72
N ALA A 385 17.19 2.14 6.46
CA ALA A 385 15.89 2.68 6.05
C ALA A 385 14.84 1.59 5.72
N LEU A 386 15.18 0.30 5.87
CA LEU A 386 14.22 -0.80 5.66
C LEU A 386 13.38 -1.03 6.93
N PRO A 387 12.04 -1.09 6.81
CA PRO A 387 11.15 -1.14 7.97
C PRO A 387 11.02 -2.51 8.64
N SER A 388 11.47 -3.59 8.00
CA SER A 388 11.37 -4.96 8.54
C SER A 388 12.67 -5.75 8.33
N VAL A 389 12.94 -6.67 9.25
CA VAL A 389 14.03 -7.66 9.18
C VAL A 389 13.83 -8.69 8.06
N ASP A 390 12.61 -8.83 7.55
CA ASP A 390 12.28 -9.72 6.41
C ASP A 390 12.84 -9.18 5.08
N LEU A 391 13.16 -7.88 5.05
CA LEU A 391 13.66 -7.18 3.88
C LEU A 391 15.19 -7.23 3.87
N GLN A 392 15.75 -8.08 3.03
CA GLN A 392 17.19 -8.29 2.93
C GLN A 392 17.76 -7.63 1.68
N TYR A 393 18.86 -6.90 1.84
CA TYR A 393 19.59 -6.27 0.75
C TYR A 393 21.06 -6.73 0.70
N TYR A 394 21.42 -7.38 -0.41
CA TYR A 394 22.73 -7.96 -0.68
C TYR A 394 23.58 -7.12 -1.63
N GLY A 395 23.00 -6.09 -2.25
CA GLY A 395 23.68 -5.21 -3.21
C GLY A 395 24.83 -4.39 -2.60
N SER A 396 25.57 -3.72 -3.49
CA SER A 396 26.63 -2.76 -3.20
C SER A 396 26.13 -1.31 -3.27
N ASP A 397 26.99 -0.33 -2.95
CA ASP A 397 26.65 1.09 -3.08
C ASP A 397 26.32 1.47 -4.54
N LYS A 398 27.03 0.88 -5.52
CA LYS A 398 26.72 1.05 -6.95
C LYS A 398 25.34 0.51 -7.28
N ASP A 399 24.99 -0.65 -6.72
CA ASP A 399 23.69 -1.27 -6.94
C ASP A 399 22.57 -0.40 -6.33
N THR A 400 22.80 0.26 -5.20
CA THR A 400 21.82 1.17 -4.58
C THR A 400 21.52 2.37 -5.49
N GLN A 401 22.54 2.97 -6.10
CA GLN A 401 22.36 4.05 -7.08
C GLN A 401 21.62 3.60 -8.33
N ALA A 402 21.90 2.37 -8.81
CA ALA A 402 21.19 1.81 -9.95
C ALA A 402 19.72 1.50 -9.64
N ILE A 403 19.40 1.02 -8.44
CA ILE A 403 18.02 0.84 -7.98
C ILE A 403 17.31 2.19 -7.92
N LEU A 404 17.96 3.26 -7.42
CA LEU A 404 17.38 4.60 -7.46
C LEU A 404 17.02 5.01 -8.90
N ALA A 405 17.94 4.84 -9.85
CA ALA A 405 17.68 5.13 -11.27
C ALA A 405 16.54 4.26 -11.83
N MET A 406 16.43 3.01 -11.39
CA MET A 406 15.37 2.08 -11.77
C MET A 406 14.00 2.55 -11.27
N VAL A 407 13.86 2.86 -9.98
CA VAL A 407 12.57 3.28 -9.37
C VAL A 407 12.16 4.69 -9.75
N THR A 408 13.09 5.50 -10.27
CA THR A 408 12.81 6.85 -10.78
C THR A 408 12.75 6.94 -12.30
N SER A 409 12.81 5.80 -13.00
CA SER A 409 12.78 5.73 -14.47
C SER A 409 11.42 6.10 -15.07
N ALA A 410 10.34 5.93 -14.30
CA ALA A 410 8.99 6.35 -14.67
C ALA A 410 8.70 7.77 -14.16
N GLU A 411 7.83 8.49 -14.87
CA GLU A 411 7.27 9.74 -14.35
C GLU A 411 6.39 9.43 -13.12
N LEU A 412 6.71 10.06 -11.99
CA LEU A 412 5.98 9.92 -10.74
C LEU A 412 5.27 11.23 -10.42
N PRO A 413 4.05 11.18 -9.85
CA PRO A 413 3.40 12.38 -9.35
C PRO A 413 4.27 13.04 -8.28
N VAL A 414 4.39 14.37 -8.36
CA VAL A 414 5.09 15.19 -7.36
C VAL A 414 4.05 15.84 -6.44
N ARG A 415 4.32 15.82 -5.15
CA ARG A 415 3.47 16.36 -4.09
C ARG A 415 4.29 17.21 -3.12
N LYS A 416 3.64 18.15 -2.45
CA LYS A 416 4.23 18.90 -1.33
C LYS A 416 4.09 18.09 -0.05
N GLY A 417 5.09 18.14 0.81
CA GLY A 417 5.05 17.55 2.15
C GLY A 417 4.72 18.58 3.22
N SER A 418 4.03 18.16 4.28
CA SER A 418 3.87 18.89 5.54
C SER A 418 4.25 17.99 6.71
N THR A 419 5.01 18.50 7.67
CA THR A 419 5.28 17.84 8.96
C THR A 419 4.33 18.30 10.07
N VAL A 420 3.33 19.11 9.72
CA VAL A 420 2.41 19.75 10.64
C VAL A 420 0.98 19.28 10.35
N LEU A 421 0.30 18.81 11.39
CA LEU A 421 -1.12 18.45 11.38
C LEU A 421 -2.01 19.68 11.51
N GLY A 422 -3.26 19.57 11.08
CA GLY A 422 -4.24 20.63 11.20
C GLY A 422 -4.30 21.52 9.96
N ARG A 423 -4.71 22.78 10.13
CA ARG A 423 -5.00 23.67 9.00
C ARG A 423 -3.71 24.11 8.30
N ASN A 424 -3.69 23.94 6.98
CA ASN A 424 -2.69 24.46 6.06
C ASN A 424 -3.42 25.16 4.90
N GLY A 425 -3.60 26.48 5.03
CA GLY A 425 -4.39 27.26 4.08
C GLY A 425 -5.85 26.81 4.04
N HIS A 426 -6.30 26.37 2.88
CA HIS A 426 -7.67 25.87 2.64
C HIS A 426 -7.81 24.35 2.86
N LEU A 427 -6.74 23.69 3.31
CA LEU A 427 -6.68 22.25 3.56
C LEU A 427 -6.51 21.98 5.04
N TRP A 428 -6.97 20.81 5.46
CA TRP A 428 -6.69 20.25 6.78
C TRP A 428 -5.96 18.93 6.63
N VAL A 429 -4.75 18.87 7.18
CA VAL A 429 -3.81 17.76 7.00
C VAL A 429 -3.88 16.83 8.20
N LEU A 430 -4.17 15.56 7.93
CA LEU A 430 -4.07 14.44 8.87
C LEU A 430 -2.98 13.48 8.40
N ARG A 431 -2.67 12.47 9.22
CA ARG A 431 -1.64 11.49 8.93
C ARG A 431 -1.87 10.76 7.59
N ASP A 432 -3.08 10.25 7.43
CA ASP A 432 -3.44 9.36 6.32
C ASP A 432 -4.49 9.98 5.37
N ALA A 433 -4.85 11.26 5.58
CA ALA A 433 -5.90 11.92 4.81
C ALA A 433 -5.73 13.44 4.77
N VAL A 434 -6.32 14.06 3.75
CA VAL A 434 -6.43 15.52 3.64
C VAL A 434 -7.88 15.89 3.38
N LEU A 435 -8.36 16.88 4.14
CA LEU A 435 -9.73 17.36 4.10
C LEU A 435 -9.77 18.78 3.52
N SER A 436 -10.74 19.03 2.65
CA SER A 436 -11.10 20.36 2.15
C SER A 436 -12.49 20.75 2.66
N LYS A 437 -12.94 21.98 2.37
CA LYS A 437 -14.34 22.39 2.65
C LYS A 437 -15.39 21.47 1.98
N ASP A 438 -15.03 20.84 0.87
CA ASP A 438 -15.92 20.00 0.07
C ASP A 438 -15.93 18.53 0.54
N GLY A 439 -15.00 18.15 1.42
CA GLY A 439 -14.85 16.79 1.95
C GLY A 439 -13.44 16.23 1.77
N TRP A 440 -13.32 14.92 1.97
CA TRP A 440 -12.07 14.17 1.81
C TRP A 440 -11.51 14.31 0.39
N MET A 441 -10.21 14.55 0.28
CA MET A 441 -9.53 14.64 -1.01
C MET A 441 -9.02 13.27 -1.46
N GLU A 442 -9.37 12.86 -2.69
CA GLU A 442 -8.85 11.63 -3.28
C GLU A 442 -7.38 11.74 -3.70
N ASN A 443 -6.99 12.91 -4.25
CA ASN A 443 -5.64 13.14 -4.79
C ASN A 443 -5.10 14.50 -4.33
N PRO A 444 -4.75 14.65 -3.05
CA PRO A 444 -4.29 15.93 -2.53
C PRO A 444 -2.89 16.27 -3.07
N ASP A 445 -2.66 17.54 -3.38
CA ASP A 445 -1.34 18.07 -3.79
C ASP A 445 -0.35 18.16 -2.60
N LEU A 446 -0.88 18.15 -1.38
CA LEU A 446 -0.16 18.21 -0.11
C LEU A 446 -0.38 16.89 0.64
N VAL A 447 0.67 16.31 1.22
CA VAL A 447 0.58 15.09 2.04
C VAL A 447 1.33 15.27 3.35
N TYR A 448 0.90 14.55 4.39
CA TYR A 448 1.60 14.55 5.67
C TYR A 448 2.84 13.66 5.62
N ILE A 449 3.89 14.09 6.32
CA ILE A 449 5.11 13.32 6.51
C ILE A 449 5.17 12.95 7.99
N PRO A 450 5.06 11.66 8.31
CA PRO A 450 5.10 11.18 9.69
C PRO A 450 6.30 11.69 10.46
N SER A 451 6.02 12.15 11.69
CA SER A 451 7.05 12.51 12.65
C SER A 451 7.38 11.30 13.53
N GLU A 452 8.56 11.29 14.15
CA GLU A 452 8.94 10.22 15.10
C GLU A 452 8.10 10.22 16.39
N ILE A 453 7.32 11.28 16.63
CA ILE A 453 6.40 11.35 17.76
C ILE A 453 5.03 10.84 17.31
N GLU A 454 4.54 9.81 18.00
CA GLU A 454 3.29 9.11 17.70
C GLU A 454 2.01 9.94 17.92
N PHE A 455 2.10 11.26 18.13
CA PHE A 455 0.92 12.10 18.30
C PHE A 455 0.02 12.07 17.06
N ASP A 456 0.62 12.05 15.87
CA ASP A 456 -0.08 11.92 14.59
C ASP A 456 -0.95 10.65 14.49
N GLN A 457 -0.54 9.56 15.15
CA GLN A 457 -1.28 8.30 15.16
C GLN A 457 -2.51 8.33 16.08
N ARG A 458 -2.50 9.25 17.06
CA ARG A 458 -3.58 9.46 18.03
C ARG A 458 -4.71 10.33 17.48
N VAL A 459 -4.49 11.00 16.34
CA VAL A 459 -5.48 11.84 15.67
C VAL A 459 -6.25 11.04 14.62
N ARG A 460 -7.56 10.85 14.82
CA ARG A 460 -8.45 10.12 13.92
C ARG A 460 -9.80 10.80 13.81
N TYR A 461 -10.28 10.97 12.57
CA TYR A 461 -11.53 11.64 12.28
C TYR A 461 -12.52 10.57 11.83
N ALA A 462 -13.38 10.14 12.75
CA ALA A 462 -14.38 9.13 12.49
C ALA A 462 -15.54 9.70 11.65
N SER A 463 -16.26 8.82 10.96
CA SER A 463 -17.51 9.18 10.27
C SER A 463 -18.70 8.74 11.13
N ALA A 464 -19.66 9.63 11.36
CA ALA A 464 -20.90 9.29 12.06
C ALA A 464 -21.96 8.78 11.07
N GLU A 465 -22.68 7.70 11.43
CA GLU A 465 -23.83 7.21 10.66
C GLU A 465 -24.96 8.27 10.57
N ASN A 466 -25.20 8.98 11.67
CA ASN A 466 -26.15 10.09 11.75
C ASN A 466 -25.46 11.34 12.29
N GLU A 467 -24.72 12.03 11.42
CA GLU A 467 -24.00 13.26 11.73
C GLU A 467 -24.90 14.31 12.38
N ALA A 468 -26.03 14.65 11.76
CA ALA A 468 -26.93 15.68 12.29
C ALA A 468 -27.50 15.32 13.67
N GLY A 469 -27.81 14.04 13.89
CA GLY A 469 -28.28 13.54 15.19
C GLY A 469 -27.21 13.59 16.26
N LEU A 470 -25.95 13.30 15.94
CA LEU A 470 -24.82 13.42 16.85
C LEU A 470 -24.59 14.87 17.26
N ILE A 471 -24.50 15.79 16.28
CA ILE A 471 -24.24 17.21 16.53
C ILE A 471 -25.35 17.84 17.40
N LYS A 472 -26.62 17.51 17.12
CA LYS A 472 -27.77 17.97 17.90
C LYS A 472 -27.82 17.46 19.35
N GLN A 473 -27.15 16.34 19.64
CA GLN A 473 -27.01 15.83 21.00
C GLN A 473 -25.80 16.44 21.72
N VAL A 474 -24.66 16.51 21.03
CA VAL A 474 -23.40 16.97 21.62
C VAL A 474 -23.47 18.44 22.04
N ILE A 475 -23.88 19.35 21.16
CA ILE A 475 -23.78 20.79 21.43
C ILE A 475 -24.54 21.22 22.69
N PRO A 476 -25.82 20.84 22.91
CA PRO A 476 -26.53 21.22 24.13
C PRO A 476 -25.86 20.70 25.40
N LEU A 477 -25.31 19.48 25.36
CA LEU A 477 -24.61 18.89 26.52
C LEU A 477 -23.32 19.63 26.84
N LEU A 478 -22.58 20.10 25.83
CA LEU A 478 -21.35 20.89 26.04
C LEU A 478 -21.62 22.17 26.82
N LEU A 479 -22.74 22.84 26.56
CA LEU A 479 -23.10 24.11 27.21
C LEU A 479 -23.48 23.95 28.70
N VAL A 480 -23.71 22.71 29.16
CA VAL A 480 -24.11 22.37 30.53
C VAL A 480 -23.07 21.45 31.19
N LEU A 481 -21.82 21.43 30.71
CA LEU A 481 -20.75 20.66 31.36
C LEU A 481 -20.26 21.27 32.68
N ASN A 482 -20.47 22.56 32.87
CA ASN A 482 -20.13 23.30 34.07
C ASN A 482 -20.90 24.63 34.11
N GLU A 483 -20.67 25.44 35.15
CA GLU A 483 -21.17 26.81 35.20
C GLU A 483 -20.62 27.63 34.01
N GLY A 484 -21.46 28.51 33.45
CA GLY A 484 -21.13 29.32 32.26
C GLY A 484 -19.80 30.07 32.33
N ARG A 485 -19.47 30.61 33.51
CA ARG A 485 -18.19 31.31 33.74
C ARG A 485 -16.95 30.40 33.61
N ILE A 486 -17.11 29.09 33.79
CA ILE A 486 -16.04 28.08 33.65
C ILE A 486 -16.07 27.46 32.25
N ILE A 487 -17.23 27.00 31.79
CA ILE A 487 -17.30 26.21 30.56
C ILE A 487 -17.19 27.06 29.29
N PHE A 488 -17.70 28.29 29.27
CA PHE A 488 -17.65 29.12 28.05
C PHE A 488 -16.22 29.57 27.69
N PRO A 489 -15.33 29.95 28.64
CA PRO A 489 -13.93 30.19 28.29
C PRO A 489 -13.23 28.97 27.71
N VAL A 490 -13.49 27.79 28.26
CA VAL A 490 -12.93 26.51 27.79
C VAL A 490 -13.43 26.20 26.37
N LEU A 491 -14.75 26.21 26.16
CA LEU A 491 -15.35 25.96 24.84
C LEU A 491 -14.91 27.01 23.83
N GLY A 492 -14.92 28.30 24.19
CA GLY A 492 -14.47 29.38 23.35
C GLY A 492 -13.03 29.19 22.88
N TRP A 493 -12.14 28.75 23.77
CA TRP A 493 -10.78 28.42 23.39
C TRP A 493 -10.69 27.21 22.45
N PHE A 494 -11.34 26.09 22.80
CA PHE A 494 -11.32 24.87 21.97
C PHE A 494 -11.87 25.12 20.57
N PHE A 495 -13.03 25.76 20.46
CA PHE A 495 -13.68 26.02 19.19
C PHE A 495 -12.99 27.12 18.36
N ALA A 496 -12.10 27.93 18.95
CA ALA A 496 -11.20 28.81 18.21
C ALA A 496 -9.98 28.08 17.60
N THR A 497 -9.60 26.90 18.11
CA THR A 497 -8.36 26.23 17.70
C THR A 497 -8.24 25.88 16.20
N PRO A 498 -9.31 25.52 15.47
CA PRO A 498 -9.23 25.31 14.02
C PRO A 498 -8.83 26.55 13.21
N PHE A 499 -9.00 27.74 13.80
CA PHE A 499 -8.71 29.03 13.18
C PHE A 499 -7.35 29.61 13.63
N VAL A 500 -6.56 28.90 14.44
CA VAL A 500 -5.26 29.39 14.97
C VAL A 500 -4.36 30.01 13.90
N PRO A 501 -4.12 29.39 12.72
CA PRO A 501 -3.26 29.99 11.70
C PRO A 501 -3.77 31.35 11.21
N GLU A 502 -5.09 31.49 11.05
CA GLU A 502 -5.72 32.70 10.54
C GLU A 502 -5.85 33.77 11.63
N ILE A 503 -6.14 33.38 12.87
CA ILE A 503 -6.12 34.27 14.04
C ILE A 503 -4.71 34.83 14.25
N ARG A 504 -3.66 34.00 14.17
CA ARG A 504 -2.27 34.44 14.30
C ARG A 504 -1.86 35.42 13.21
N GLN A 505 -2.36 35.28 11.98
CA GLN A 505 -2.11 36.28 10.93
C GLN A 505 -2.63 37.69 11.31
N ARG A 506 -3.67 37.77 12.15
CA ARG A 506 -4.33 39.03 12.54
C ARG A 506 -3.83 39.56 13.87
N LEU A 507 -3.73 38.70 14.88
CA LEU A 507 -3.39 39.07 16.25
C LEU A 507 -1.89 38.85 16.57
N ARG A 508 -1.20 38.03 15.77
CA ARG A 508 0.20 37.57 15.98
C ARG A 508 0.42 36.62 17.15
N HIS A 509 -0.61 36.36 17.95
CA HIS A 509 -0.52 35.47 19.11
C HIS A 509 -1.79 34.63 19.28
N PHE A 510 -1.71 33.58 20.09
CA PHE A 510 -2.84 32.75 20.49
C PHE A 510 -2.70 32.37 21.97
N PRO A 511 -3.74 32.52 22.80
CA PRO A 511 -3.67 32.30 24.25
C PRO A 511 -3.43 30.84 24.61
N ILE A 512 -2.77 30.63 25.76
CA ILE A 512 -2.69 29.32 26.42
C ILE A 512 -3.93 29.14 27.30
N LEU A 513 -4.60 27.99 27.23
CA LEU A 513 -5.68 27.67 28.16
C LEU A 513 -5.10 27.05 29.44
N VAL A 514 -5.49 27.56 30.61
CA VAL A 514 -5.04 27.07 31.91
C VAL A 514 -6.25 26.62 32.73
N LEU A 515 -6.29 25.34 33.09
CA LEU A 515 -7.24 24.81 34.07
C LEU A 515 -6.50 24.53 35.36
N TRP A 516 -6.88 25.19 36.45
CA TRP A 516 -6.24 25.02 37.74
C TRP A 516 -7.27 24.82 38.85
N GLY A 517 -6.83 24.41 40.04
CA GLY A 517 -7.71 24.17 41.18
C GLY A 517 -7.44 22.83 41.87
N THR A 518 -8.21 22.52 42.89
CA THR A 518 -7.98 21.38 43.79
C THR A 518 -8.14 20.01 43.09
N HIS A 519 -7.59 18.97 43.71
CA HIS A 519 -7.77 17.60 43.25
C HIS A 519 -9.27 17.22 43.26
N GLY A 520 -9.71 16.45 42.27
CA GLY A 520 -11.12 16.06 42.13
C GLY A 520 -12.02 17.07 41.40
N GLY A 521 -11.51 18.24 40.99
CA GLY A 521 -12.29 19.23 40.23
C GLY A 521 -12.57 18.86 38.75
N GLY A 522 -12.24 17.65 38.31
CA GLY A 522 -12.56 17.17 36.96
C GLY A 522 -11.74 17.74 35.80
N LYS A 523 -10.62 18.46 36.05
CA LYS A 523 -9.79 19.12 35.02
C LYS A 523 -9.36 18.19 33.88
N SER A 524 -8.65 17.11 34.24
CA SER A 524 -8.12 16.12 33.29
C SER A 524 -9.25 15.43 32.52
N SER A 525 -10.32 15.07 33.23
CA SER A 525 -11.51 14.43 32.66
C SER A 525 -12.22 15.32 31.64
N LEU A 526 -12.39 16.61 31.95
CA LEU A 526 -12.98 17.60 31.05
C LEU A 526 -12.12 17.79 29.81
N LEU A 527 -10.81 18.00 29.97
CA LEU A 527 -9.90 18.19 28.85
C LEU A 527 -9.83 16.96 27.94
N SER A 528 -9.76 15.76 28.52
CA SER A 528 -9.79 14.50 27.75
C SER A 528 -11.09 14.35 26.96
N LEU A 529 -12.24 14.66 27.57
CA LEU A 529 -13.55 14.62 26.89
C LEU A 529 -13.59 15.58 25.70
N LEU A 530 -13.16 16.83 25.88
CA LEU A 530 -13.17 17.84 24.83
C LEU A 530 -12.15 17.56 23.73
N TRP A 531 -11.01 16.93 24.06
CA TRP A 531 -10.00 16.55 23.07
C TRP A 531 -10.54 15.55 22.04
N ARG A 532 -11.45 14.66 22.47
CA ARG A 532 -12.13 13.70 21.58
C ARG A 532 -12.92 14.40 20.48
N LEU A 533 -13.50 15.57 20.72
CA LEU A 533 -14.21 16.37 19.70
C LEU A 533 -13.30 16.83 18.56
N PHE A 534 -11.98 16.83 18.77
CA PHE A 534 -10.97 17.20 17.76
C PHE A 534 -10.24 15.98 17.21
N GLY A 535 -10.82 14.79 17.41
CA GLY A 535 -10.36 13.54 16.86
C GLY A 535 -9.23 12.89 17.66
N VAL A 536 -9.03 13.26 18.94
CA VAL A 536 -7.93 12.71 19.75
C VAL A 536 -8.47 11.93 20.93
N GLU A 537 -8.16 10.63 20.99
CA GLU A 537 -8.46 9.77 22.13
C GLU A 537 -7.17 9.14 22.64
N SER A 538 -6.61 9.74 23.68
CA SER A 538 -5.33 9.34 24.26
C SER A 538 -5.20 9.89 25.69
N GLU A 539 -4.23 9.37 26.42
CA GLU A 539 -3.77 9.98 27.67
C GLU A 539 -3.17 11.37 27.39
N LEU A 540 -3.41 12.31 28.32
CA LEU A 540 -2.87 13.67 28.26
C LEU A 540 -1.35 13.64 28.45
N PHE A 541 -0.65 14.62 27.91
CA PHE A 541 0.81 14.68 28.01
C PHE A 541 1.26 15.14 29.40
N SER A 542 2.33 14.55 29.92
CA SER A 542 2.87 14.96 31.23
C SER A 542 3.50 16.36 31.17
N SER A 543 3.43 17.11 32.26
CA SER A 543 4.19 18.36 32.42
C SER A 543 5.72 18.15 32.53
N THR A 544 6.17 16.91 32.70
CA THR A 544 7.59 16.51 32.82
C THR A 544 8.18 15.85 31.57
N GLU A 545 7.52 16.02 30.41
CA GLU A 545 8.03 15.53 29.13
C GLU A 545 9.42 16.08 28.81
N THR A 546 10.18 15.32 28.00
CA THR A 546 11.55 15.74 27.64
C THR A 546 11.55 17.02 26.79
N PRO A 547 12.64 17.80 26.79
CA PRO A 547 12.73 19.00 25.95
C PRO A 547 12.51 18.72 24.46
N PHE A 548 12.91 17.55 23.97
CA PHE A 548 12.72 17.16 22.57
C PHE A 548 11.27 16.75 22.29
N THR A 549 10.63 16.04 23.23
CA THR A 549 9.20 15.70 23.13
C THR A 549 8.36 16.97 23.05
N PHE A 550 8.54 17.92 23.97
CA PHE A 550 7.81 19.19 23.93
C PHE A 550 8.04 19.96 22.62
N LEU A 551 9.29 20.06 22.16
CA LEU A 551 9.61 20.75 20.92
C LEU A 551 8.82 20.20 19.73
N ARG A 552 8.69 18.87 19.64
CA ARG A 552 7.97 18.17 18.58
C ARG A 552 6.45 18.26 18.73
N LEU A 553 5.91 18.08 19.94
CA LEU A 553 4.47 18.24 20.21
C LEU A 553 4.01 19.66 19.86
N LEU A 554 4.74 20.67 20.32
CA LEU A 554 4.37 22.08 20.17
C LEU A 554 4.58 22.65 18.76
N SER A 555 5.34 21.95 17.90
CA SER A 555 5.53 22.32 16.49
C SER A 555 4.76 21.44 15.50
N GLY A 556 4.31 20.26 15.92
CA GLY A 556 3.71 19.24 15.07
C GLY A 556 2.25 19.47 14.68
N THR A 557 1.59 20.50 15.21
CA THR A 557 0.20 20.84 14.89
C THR A 557 0.00 22.35 14.85
N SER A 558 -0.76 22.83 13.87
CA SER A 558 -1.12 24.24 13.72
C SER A 558 -2.51 24.56 14.28
N SER A 559 -3.31 23.55 14.64
CA SER A 559 -4.74 23.75 14.95
C SER A 559 -5.35 22.70 15.88
N ILE A 560 -4.81 21.49 15.94
CA ILE A 560 -5.25 20.46 16.88
C ILE A 560 -4.63 20.75 18.25
N PRO A 561 -5.41 20.83 19.34
CA PRO A 561 -4.89 21.12 20.67
C PRO A 561 -3.85 20.11 21.17
N ILE A 562 -2.81 20.61 21.84
CA ILE A 562 -1.92 19.81 22.69
C ILE A 562 -2.30 20.07 24.15
N ILE A 563 -2.55 19.00 24.90
CA ILE A 563 -3.01 19.10 26.28
C ILE A 563 -1.95 18.54 27.21
N ILE A 564 -1.47 19.38 28.10
CA ILE A 564 -0.47 19.06 29.13
C ILE A 564 -1.19 18.97 30.47
N ASP A 565 -0.95 17.92 31.24
CA ASP A 565 -1.58 17.69 32.54
C ASP A 565 -0.52 17.46 33.63
N GLU A 566 -0.99 17.32 34.86
CA GLU A 566 -0.17 17.13 36.06
C GLU A 566 0.85 18.25 36.29
N PHE A 567 0.52 19.49 35.93
CA PHE A 567 1.37 20.63 36.26
C PHE A 567 1.36 20.90 37.77
N LYS A 568 2.42 20.42 38.44
CA LYS A 568 2.63 20.52 39.88
C LYS A 568 4.02 21.10 40.15
N PRO A 569 4.21 22.41 39.99
CA PRO A 569 5.55 23.00 39.97
C PRO A 569 6.35 22.76 41.25
N PHE A 570 5.67 22.60 42.40
CA PHE A 570 6.30 22.29 43.68
C PHE A 570 6.72 20.81 43.86
N ASN A 571 6.39 19.96 42.89
CA ASN A 571 6.78 18.55 42.81
C ASN A 571 7.67 18.25 41.58
N MET A 572 7.78 19.21 40.65
CA MET A 572 8.64 19.12 39.47
C MET A 572 10.06 19.61 39.79
N LYS A 573 11.06 19.19 39.00
CA LYS A 573 12.39 19.80 39.12
C LYS A 573 12.35 21.24 38.62
N GLU A 574 13.16 22.10 39.21
CA GLU A 574 13.19 23.51 38.87
C GLU A 574 13.46 23.77 37.38
N ASP A 575 14.39 23.00 36.78
CA ASP A 575 14.71 23.11 35.35
C ASP A 575 13.56 22.66 34.44
N GLU A 576 12.79 21.63 34.83
CA GLU A 576 11.60 21.15 34.08
C GLU A 576 10.52 22.23 34.07
N THR A 577 10.25 22.84 35.23
CA THR A 577 9.30 23.95 35.38
C THR A 577 9.73 25.16 34.55
N ARG A 578 10.98 25.62 34.67
CA ARG A 578 11.49 26.76 33.88
C ARG A 578 11.43 26.51 32.38
N LEU A 579 11.72 25.28 31.96
CA LEU A 579 11.65 24.86 30.56
C LEU A 579 10.23 24.97 30.00
N LEU A 580 9.25 24.39 30.70
CA LEU A 580 7.85 24.42 30.27
C LEU A 580 7.34 25.86 30.21
N ILE A 581 7.59 26.66 31.23
CA ILE A 581 7.22 28.09 31.27
C ILE A 581 7.85 28.86 30.09
N ARG A 582 9.12 28.58 29.76
CA ARG A 582 9.76 29.18 28.57
C ARG A 582 9.01 28.79 27.30
N PHE A 583 8.67 27.51 27.11
CA PHE A 583 7.91 27.08 25.92
C PHE A 583 6.54 27.74 25.85
N LEU A 584 5.79 27.84 26.95
CA LEU A 584 4.48 28.51 26.97
C LEU A 584 4.56 29.97 26.50
N LYS A 585 5.57 30.72 26.94
CA LYS A 585 5.79 32.12 26.50
C LYS A 585 6.07 32.21 25.00
N ARG A 586 6.94 31.34 24.48
CA ARG A 586 7.34 31.33 23.07
C ARG A 586 6.21 30.85 22.16
N LEU A 587 5.41 29.91 22.64
CA LEU A 587 4.25 29.39 21.95
C LEU A 587 3.18 30.47 21.77
N TYR A 588 2.98 31.34 22.76
CA TYR A 588 2.02 32.45 22.65
C TYR A 588 2.28 33.31 21.40
N ASP A 589 3.52 33.75 21.21
CA ASP A 589 3.93 34.59 20.07
C ASP A 589 4.25 33.78 18.80
N GLY A 590 4.29 32.45 18.88
CA GLY A 590 4.50 31.57 17.72
C GLY A 590 5.95 31.48 17.26
N GLU A 591 6.91 31.51 18.19
CA GLU A 591 8.33 31.65 17.87
C GLU A 591 8.98 30.40 17.26
N ILE A 592 10.14 30.61 16.61
CA ILE A 592 10.96 29.54 16.03
C ILE A 592 12.08 29.15 16.99
N GLU A 593 12.19 27.85 17.27
CA GLU A 593 13.28 27.22 18.01
C GLU A 593 14.27 26.57 17.05
N HIS A 594 15.57 26.84 17.21
CA HIS A 594 16.62 26.22 16.38
C HIS A 594 17.36 25.14 17.17
N ARG A 595 17.64 24.00 16.50
CA ARG A 595 18.50 22.94 17.04
C ARG A 595 19.59 22.56 16.04
N GLY A 596 20.82 22.50 16.54
CA GLY A 596 21.96 21.97 15.78
C GLY A 596 21.89 20.47 15.63
N ARG A 597 22.28 19.98 14.45
CA ARG A 597 22.55 18.57 14.16
C ARG A 597 24.06 18.29 14.23
N PRO A 598 24.49 17.01 14.38
CA PRO A 598 25.91 16.65 14.39
C PRO A 598 26.68 17.06 13.12
N ASP A 599 25.98 17.26 12.00
CA ASP A 599 26.51 17.75 10.72
C ASP A 599 26.61 19.29 10.64
N LEU A 600 26.44 19.99 11.78
CA LEU A 600 26.43 21.45 11.93
C LEU A 600 25.25 22.17 11.23
N SER A 601 24.28 21.44 10.67
CA SER A 601 23.05 22.05 10.16
C SER A 601 22.09 22.44 11.29
N LEU A 602 21.20 23.40 11.04
CA LEU A 602 20.17 23.83 11.97
C LEU A 602 18.79 23.36 11.49
N VAL A 603 18.01 22.80 12.41
CA VAL A 603 16.58 22.53 12.21
C VAL A 603 15.78 23.60 12.92
N ALA A 604 14.87 24.23 12.19
CA ALA A 604 13.90 25.17 12.74
C ALA A 604 12.61 24.43 13.14
N TYR A 605 12.13 24.68 14.34
CA TYR A 605 10.86 24.19 14.87
C TYR A 605 9.96 25.38 15.13
N HIS A 606 8.89 25.52 14.36
CA HIS A 606 7.92 26.59 14.53
C HIS A 606 6.95 26.21 15.63
N LEU A 607 7.04 26.83 16.81
CA LEU A 607 6.13 26.56 17.93
C LEU A 607 4.78 27.20 17.61
N GLN A 608 3.74 26.40 17.37
CA GLN A 608 2.48 26.93 16.85
C GLN A 608 1.22 26.19 17.35
N ALA A 609 1.39 25.09 18.08
CA ALA A 609 0.28 24.34 18.63
C ALA A 609 -0.60 25.21 19.55
N PRO A 610 -1.93 25.15 19.44
CA PRO A 610 -2.78 25.62 20.52
C PRO A 610 -2.58 24.68 21.72
N THR A 611 -2.25 25.24 22.89
CA THR A 611 -1.94 24.43 24.08
C THR A 611 -2.82 24.76 25.28
N ALA A 612 -3.32 23.71 25.91
CA ALA A 612 -3.96 23.74 27.22
C ALA A 612 -3.05 23.09 28.27
N ILE A 613 -3.03 23.63 29.49
CA ILE A 613 -2.32 23.09 30.63
C ILE A 613 -3.26 22.93 31.82
N ALA A 614 -3.21 21.77 32.47
CA ALA A 614 -3.94 21.47 33.68
C ALA A 614 -2.99 21.18 34.86
N GLY A 615 -3.36 21.68 36.05
CA GLY A 615 -2.54 21.54 37.24
C GLY A 615 -3.26 21.91 38.53
N GLU A 616 -2.55 21.78 39.65
CA GLU A 616 -3.05 22.25 40.96
C GLU A 616 -2.88 23.78 41.09
N VAL A 617 -1.84 24.33 40.45
CA VAL A 617 -1.43 25.73 40.56
C VAL A 617 -1.34 26.34 39.17
N THR A 618 -1.72 27.61 39.02
CA THR A 618 -1.57 28.34 37.75
C THR A 618 -0.08 28.64 37.45
N PRO A 619 0.38 28.50 36.19
CA PRO A 619 1.70 28.95 35.76
C PRO A 619 2.01 30.43 36.07
N ILE A 620 0.98 31.26 36.19
CA ILE A 620 1.10 32.68 36.56
C ILE A 620 1.73 32.87 37.94
N ALA A 621 1.47 31.95 38.88
CA ALA A 621 2.01 32.03 40.24
C ALA A 621 3.54 31.96 40.27
N LEU A 622 4.17 31.46 39.19
CA LEU A 622 5.61 31.36 39.04
C LEU A 622 6.19 32.49 38.19
N GLU A 623 5.47 32.92 37.15
CA GLU A 623 5.92 33.97 36.25
C GLU A 623 4.76 34.88 35.81
N SER A 624 4.71 36.08 36.40
CA SER A 624 3.68 37.10 36.12
C SER A 624 3.61 37.52 34.66
N GLY A 625 4.68 37.32 33.87
CA GLY A 625 4.67 37.52 32.43
C GLY A 625 3.63 36.67 31.69
N LEU A 626 3.08 35.62 32.29
CA LEU A 626 2.02 34.81 31.70
C LEU A 626 0.60 35.39 31.88
N VAL A 627 0.38 36.38 32.76
CA VAL A 627 -0.95 36.96 33.02
C VAL A 627 -1.64 37.42 31.74
N GLU A 628 -0.88 38.05 30.84
CA GLU A 628 -1.39 38.56 29.56
C GLU A 628 -1.43 37.50 28.45
N ARG A 629 -0.97 36.27 28.70
CA ARG A 629 -0.80 35.22 27.67
C ARG A 629 -1.76 34.05 27.80
N VAL A 630 -2.56 34.03 28.87
CA VAL A 630 -3.44 32.90 29.19
C VAL A 630 -4.90 33.29 29.18
N ILE A 631 -5.75 32.29 29.01
CA ILE A 631 -7.12 32.24 29.49
C ILE A 631 -7.09 31.21 30.61
N GLN A 632 -7.34 31.61 31.85
CA GLN A 632 -7.36 30.68 32.98
C GLN A 632 -8.77 30.52 33.53
N VAL A 633 -9.07 29.32 34.01
CA VAL A 633 -10.29 29.00 34.74
C VAL A 633 -9.97 28.15 35.96
N ASN A 634 -10.57 28.50 37.09
CA ASN A 634 -10.52 27.71 38.32
C ASN A 634 -11.64 26.67 38.33
N LEU A 635 -11.29 25.40 38.55
CA LEU A 635 -12.25 24.31 38.74
C LEU A 635 -12.24 23.86 40.20
N ASN A 636 -13.42 23.91 40.83
CA ASN A 636 -13.67 23.45 42.19
C ASN A 636 -14.68 22.27 42.19
N PRO A 637 -14.38 21.14 42.87
CA PRO A 637 -15.34 20.06 43.13
C PRO A 637 -16.73 20.53 43.59
N ASP A 638 -16.80 21.58 44.42
CA ASP A 638 -18.07 22.12 44.95
C ASP A 638 -19.01 22.62 43.85
N THR A 639 -18.44 23.14 42.76
CA THR A 639 -19.25 23.56 41.60
C THR A 639 -19.89 22.36 40.92
N LEU A 640 -19.14 21.26 40.78
CA LEU A 640 -19.65 20.03 40.17
C LEU A 640 -20.74 19.35 41.00
N THR A 641 -20.68 19.46 42.33
CA THR A 641 -21.68 18.89 43.23
C THR A 641 -22.91 19.78 43.42
N SER A 642 -22.81 21.07 43.09
CA SER A 642 -23.90 22.04 43.23
C SER A 642 -25.09 21.80 42.29
N ASP A 643 -24.83 21.25 41.09
CA ASP A 643 -25.86 20.95 40.09
C ASP A 643 -25.62 19.55 39.47
N PRO A 644 -26.50 18.56 39.72
CA PRO A 644 -26.37 17.22 39.16
C PRO A 644 -26.38 17.15 37.62
N SER A 645 -26.88 18.19 36.95
CA SER A 645 -26.93 18.26 35.48
C SER A 645 -25.53 18.24 34.85
N TYR A 646 -24.51 18.78 35.52
CA TYR A 646 -23.13 18.78 35.03
C TYR A 646 -22.57 17.37 34.89
N ALA A 647 -22.72 16.56 35.94
CA ALA A 647 -22.30 15.16 35.94
C ALA A 647 -23.11 14.34 34.91
N ALA A 648 -24.43 14.56 34.85
CA ALA A 648 -25.29 13.87 33.89
C ALA A 648 -24.92 14.20 32.42
N ALA A 649 -24.58 15.46 32.13
CA ALA A 649 -24.14 15.88 30.80
C ALA A 649 -22.78 15.25 30.42
N PHE A 650 -21.85 15.20 31.38
CA PHE A 650 -20.56 14.55 31.19
C PHE A 650 -20.72 13.04 30.88
N GLU A 651 -21.53 12.33 31.68
CA GLU A 651 -21.82 10.90 31.44
C GLU A 651 -22.54 10.65 30.11
N ALA A 652 -23.45 11.54 29.71
CA ALA A 652 -24.13 11.45 28.44
C ALA A 652 -23.15 11.60 27.26
N LEU A 653 -22.24 12.58 27.33
CA LEU A 653 -21.21 12.78 26.30
C LEU A 653 -20.24 11.60 26.19
N GLN A 654 -19.87 10.97 27.31
CA GLN A 654 -19.01 9.79 27.29
C GLN A 654 -19.58 8.61 26.50
N LYS A 655 -20.92 8.50 26.42
CA LYS A 655 -21.63 7.44 25.69
C LYS A 655 -21.75 7.70 24.19
N LEU A 656 -21.38 8.90 23.72
CA LEU A 656 -21.43 9.28 22.31
C LEU A 656 -20.08 9.08 21.63
N ASP A 657 -20.10 8.90 20.31
CA ASP A 657 -18.88 8.91 19.49
C ASP A 657 -18.43 10.34 19.23
N LEU A 658 -17.69 10.90 20.20
CA LEU A 658 -17.23 12.28 20.14
C LEU A 658 -16.16 12.50 19.05
N GLN A 659 -15.41 11.49 18.63
CA GLN A 659 -14.40 11.64 17.56
C GLN A 659 -15.05 11.94 16.21
N ALA A 660 -16.27 11.45 15.98
CA ALA A 660 -17.02 11.75 14.77
C ALA A 660 -17.55 13.20 14.70
N PHE A 661 -17.43 13.98 15.78
CA PHE A 661 -17.70 15.43 15.77
C PHE A 661 -16.64 16.22 14.99
N ALA A 662 -15.40 15.74 14.97
CA ALA A 662 -14.26 16.48 14.43
C ALA A 662 -14.43 16.78 12.93
N PHE A 663 -14.85 15.77 12.15
CA PHE A 663 -15.01 15.87 10.70
C PHE A 663 -15.99 16.99 10.28
N PRO A 664 -17.27 17.00 10.71
CA PRO A 664 -18.21 18.04 10.30
C PRO A 664 -17.82 19.44 10.78
N TYR A 665 -17.28 19.55 12.00
CA TYR A 665 -16.86 20.85 12.53
C TYR A 665 -15.67 21.42 11.74
N VAL A 666 -14.62 20.63 11.52
CA VAL A 666 -13.45 21.08 10.74
C VAL A 666 -13.80 21.40 9.31
N ARG A 667 -14.66 20.59 8.65
CA ARG A 667 -15.14 20.87 7.30
C ARG A 667 -15.87 22.23 7.24
N TRP A 668 -16.72 22.51 8.22
CA TRP A 668 -17.39 23.82 8.33
C TRP A 668 -16.37 24.96 8.55
N CYS A 669 -15.37 24.76 9.42
CA CYS A 669 -14.31 25.74 9.66
C CYS A 669 -13.48 26.04 8.40
N LEU A 670 -13.25 25.06 7.52
CA LEU A 670 -12.55 25.27 6.23
C LEU A 670 -13.36 26.12 5.24
N GLY A 671 -14.69 26.10 5.35
CA GLY A 671 -15.60 26.94 4.56
C GLY A 671 -15.91 28.30 5.19
N THR A 672 -15.48 28.54 6.43
CA THR A 672 -15.84 29.73 7.21
C THR A 672 -14.75 30.79 7.16
N ASN A 673 -15.16 32.04 6.97
CA ASN A 673 -14.25 33.18 7.04
C ASN A 673 -14.09 33.66 8.49
N VAL A 674 -12.86 33.56 9.03
CA VAL A 674 -12.58 33.96 10.40
C VAL A 674 -12.79 35.45 10.65
N ASP A 675 -12.67 36.31 9.63
CA ASP A 675 -12.87 37.77 9.79
C ASP A 675 -14.29 38.11 10.20
N ASP A 676 -15.27 37.36 9.68
CA ASP A 676 -16.68 37.56 10.01
C ASP A 676 -16.94 37.16 11.47
N LEU A 677 -16.35 36.03 11.91
CA LEU A 677 -16.43 35.57 13.29
C LEU A 677 -15.76 36.57 14.26
N ILE A 678 -14.57 37.07 13.92
CA ILE A 678 -13.84 38.07 14.73
C ILE A 678 -14.64 39.37 14.79
N SER A 679 -15.23 39.80 13.68
CA SER A 679 -16.00 41.03 13.61
C SER A 679 -17.24 40.97 14.50
N GLU A 680 -17.99 39.87 14.46
CA GLU A 680 -19.12 39.64 15.37
C GLU A 680 -18.64 39.56 16.82
N ALA A 681 -17.59 38.79 17.11
CA ALA A 681 -17.03 38.65 18.45
C ALA A 681 -16.65 40.01 19.07
N ARG A 682 -16.06 40.93 18.28
CA ARG A 682 -15.75 42.29 18.72
C ARG A 682 -16.99 43.06 19.18
N THR A 683 -18.15 42.85 18.55
CA THR A 683 -19.41 43.53 18.94
C THR A 683 -19.99 43.00 20.26
N LEU A 684 -19.55 41.82 20.70
CA LEU A 684 -20.01 41.16 21.92
C LEU A 684 -19.10 41.43 23.12
N LEU A 685 -17.90 41.98 22.90
CA LEU A 685 -16.97 42.27 23.98
C LEU A 685 -17.51 43.39 24.90
N PRO A 686 -17.53 43.19 26.23
CA PRO A 686 -17.99 44.20 27.16
C PRO A 686 -17.03 45.40 27.23
N ALA A 687 -17.58 46.56 27.60
CA ALA A 687 -16.80 47.79 27.76
C ALA A 687 -15.71 47.68 28.86
N SER A 688 -15.86 46.76 29.82
CA SER A 688 -14.91 46.48 30.90
C SER A 688 -13.50 46.13 30.40
N LEU A 689 -13.37 45.63 29.17
CA LEU A 689 -12.08 45.31 28.56
C LEU A 689 -11.26 46.54 28.16
N ARG A 690 -11.86 47.73 28.01
CA ARG A 690 -11.15 48.93 27.53
C ARG A 690 -9.93 49.28 28.39
N ASP A 691 -10.00 49.03 29.69
CA ASP A 691 -8.99 49.41 30.68
C ASP A 691 -8.03 48.26 31.05
N ILE A 692 -8.00 47.21 30.24
CA ILE A 692 -7.19 45.99 30.41
C ILE A 692 -6.09 45.94 29.33
N PRO A 693 -4.90 45.35 29.60
CA PRO A 693 -3.83 45.20 28.61
C PRO A 693 -4.30 44.60 27.29
N TYR A 694 -3.71 45.06 26.17
CA TYR A 694 -4.18 44.69 24.83
C TYR A 694 -4.18 43.18 24.58
N ARG A 695 -3.16 42.47 25.07
CA ARG A 695 -3.04 41.01 24.95
C ARG A 695 -4.16 40.27 25.67
N ALA A 696 -4.53 40.72 26.87
CA ALA A 696 -5.67 40.15 27.58
C ALA A 696 -7.01 40.45 26.87
N ARG A 697 -7.15 41.62 26.22
CA ARG A 697 -8.30 41.89 25.34
C ARG A 697 -8.33 40.96 24.12
N ASP A 698 -7.18 40.73 23.49
CA ASP A 698 -7.06 39.85 22.34
C ASP A 698 -7.34 38.38 22.74
N ASN A 699 -6.90 37.94 23.93
CA ASN A 699 -7.24 36.62 24.47
C ASN A 699 -8.76 36.47 24.65
N ALA A 700 -9.44 37.47 25.24
CA ALA A 700 -10.90 37.47 25.35
C ALA A 700 -11.58 37.49 23.97
N LEU A 701 -11.03 38.23 23.00
CA LEU A 701 -11.52 38.21 21.62
C LEU A 701 -11.41 36.81 20.99
N VAL A 702 -10.29 36.11 21.17
CA VAL A 702 -10.11 34.73 20.69
C VAL A 702 -11.14 33.79 21.30
N MET A 703 -11.32 33.86 22.62
CA MET A 703 -12.34 33.07 23.34
C MET A 703 -13.74 33.30 22.76
N VAL A 704 -14.15 34.56 22.61
CA VAL A 704 -15.48 34.90 22.08
C VAL A 704 -15.60 34.52 20.60
N THR A 705 -14.52 34.61 19.82
CA THR A 705 -14.50 34.16 18.41
C THR A 705 -14.84 32.67 18.31
N GLY A 706 -14.29 31.82 19.19
CA GLY A 706 -14.64 30.40 19.21
C GLY A 706 -16.06 30.12 19.70
N LEU A 707 -16.60 30.92 20.62
CA LEU A 707 -18.02 30.82 21.01
C LEU A 707 -18.96 31.21 19.85
N VAL A 708 -18.63 32.26 19.11
CA VAL A 708 -19.35 32.65 17.88
C VAL A 708 -19.25 31.55 16.84
N ALA A 709 -18.08 30.92 16.69
CA ALA A 709 -17.90 29.78 15.80
C ALA A 709 -18.82 28.60 16.17
N LEU A 710 -18.83 28.21 17.45
CA LEU A 710 -19.73 27.16 17.97
C LEU A 710 -21.20 27.51 17.71
N ARG A 711 -21.59 28.77 17.92
CA ARG A 711 -22.95 29.25 17.67
C ARG A 711 -23.34 29.17 16.19
N HIS A 712 -22.46 29.61 15.29
CA HIS A 712 -22.72 29.55 13.85
C HIS A 712 -22.80 28.11 13.35
N PHE A 713 -21.91 27.25 13.86
CA PHE A 713 -21.96 25.83 13.57
C PHE A 713 -23.27 25.20 14.07
N ALA A 714 -23.72 25.52 15.28
CA ALA A 714 -25.00 25.04 15.81
C ALA A 714 -26.20 25.45 14.94
N ARG A 715 -26.23 26.71 14.48
CA ARG A 715 -27.26 27.21 13.55
C ARG A 715 -27.30 26.45 12.24
N ASN A 716 -26.15 26.01 11.71
CA ASN A 716 -26.09 25.17 10.50
C ASN A 716 -26.83 23.83 10.65
N TYR A 717 -27.02 23.35 11.88
CA TYR A 717 -27.82 22.16 12.20
C TYR A 717 -29.23 22.50 12.72
N GLY A 718 -29.68 23.74 12.60
CA GLY A 718 -31.00 24.19 13.03
C GLY A 718 -31.16 24.34 14.55
N MET A 719 -30.06 24.51 15.28
CA MET A 719 -30.09 24.87 16.70
C MET A 719 -29.91 26.38 16.87
N GLU A 720 -30.91 27.04 17.43
CA GLU A 720 -30.86 28.47 17.72
C GLU A 720 -30.46 28.71 19.18
N ILE A 721 -29.40 29.49 19.38
CA ILE A 721 -29.02 30.03 20.68
C ILE A 721 -29.49 31.49 20.70
N ALA A 722 -30.40 31.85 21.61
CA ALA A 722 -30.97 33.19 21.68
C ALA A 722 -29.89 34.27 21.85
N ASP A 723 -29.99 35.37 21.09
CA ASP A 723 -28.98 36.45 21.08
C ASP A 723 -28.73 37.05 22.48
N GLU A 724 -29.80 37.27 23.24
CA GLU A 724 -29.71 37.87 24.58
C GLU A 724 -29.00 36.94 25.56
N ALA A 725 -29.38 35.65 25.61
CA ALA A 725 -28.75 34.66 26.47
C ALA A 725 -27.27 34.44 26.10
N PHE A 726 -26.96 34.42 24.81
CA PHE A 726 -25.58 34.30 24.33
C PHE A 726 -24.73 35.51 24.73
N ARG A 727 -25.26 36.73 24.53
CA ARG A 727 -24.57 37.96 24.91
C ARG A 727 -24.34 38.04 26.42
N GLU A 728 -25.34 37.71 27.23
CA GLU A 728 -25.21 37.69 28.69
C GLU A 728 -24.14 36.68 29.13
N GLY A 729 -24.17 35.46 28.58
CA GLY A 729 -23.14 34.45 28.84
C GLY A 729 -21.73 34.93 28.50
N VAL A 730 -21.55 35.55 27.33
CA VAL A 730 -20.25 36.13 26.92
C VAL A 730 -19.80 37.22 27.90
N ILE A 731 -20.67 38.14 28.29
CA ILE A 731 -20.35 39.22 29.22
C ILE A 731 -19.93 38.66 30.59
N GLN A 732 -20.68 37.69 31.12
CA GLN A 732 -20.37 37.05 32.39
C GLN A 732 -19.03 36.32 32.35
N SER A 733 -18.73 35.57 31.28
CA SER A 733 -17.46 34.86 31.12
C SER A 733 -16.27 35.80 30.97
N VAL A 734 -16.41 36.88 30.18
CA VAL A 734 -15.33 37.88 30.03
C VAL A 734 -15.08 38.61 31.34
N ASN A 735 -16.13 39.04 32.04
CA ASN A 735 -15.98 39.69 33.34
C ASN A 735 -15.37 38.74 34.39
N GLY A 736 -15.79 37.47 34.40
CA GLY A 736 -15.20 36.43 35.25
C GLY A 736 -13.70 36.27 34.99
N LEU A 737 -13.30 36.17 33.71
CA LEU A 737 -11.90 36.10 33.32
C LEU A 737 -11.10 37.33 33.78
N ILE A 738 -11.65 38.54 33.64
CA ILE A 738 -10.99 39.77 34.11
C ILE A 738 -10.84 39.76 35.64
N CYS A 739 -11.88 39.38 36.36
CA CYS A 739 -11.84 39.28 37.82
C CYS A 739 -10.77 38.28 38.28
N GLU A 740 -10.67 37.13 37.62
CA GLU A 740 -9.69 36.09 37.94
C GLU A 740 -8.25 36.48 37.59
N LEU A 741 -8.03 37.27 36.54
CA LEU A 741 -6.69 37.69 36.09
C LEU A 741 -6.17 38.98 36.74
N PHE A 742 -7.05 39.93 37.05
CA PHE A 742 -6.69 41.31 37.44
C PHE A 742 -7.33 41.79 38.74
N GLU A 743 -7.98 40.90 39.49
CA GLU A 743 -8.43 41.18 40.87
C GLU A 743 -9.45 42.33 41.00
N ARG A 744 -10.24 42.65 39.96
CA ARG A 744 -11.24 43.75 39.99
C ARG A 744 -12.59 43.33 40.58
N GLY A 745 -12.59 42.79 41.81
CA GLY A 745 -13.79 42.49 42.62
C GLY A 745 -13.90 43.39 43.86
N ALA A 746 -15.07 43.42 44.51
CA ALA A 746 -15.36 44.27 45.68
C ALA A 746 -14.60 43.89 46.97
N HIS A 747 -13.79 42.82 46.95
CA HIS A 747 -12.98 42.37 48.07
C HIS A 747 -11.52 42.21 47.62
N GLU A 748 -10.65 43.05 48.18
CA GLU A 748 -9.19 42.88 48.17
C GLU A 748 -8.84 41.61 48.98
N GLU A 749 -8.82 40.42 48.35
CA GLU A 749 -8.60 39.18 49.11
C GLU A 749 -7.78 38.09 48.39
N ILE A 750 -7.11 38.35 47.27
CA ILE A 750 -6.36 37.30 46.55
C ILE A 750 -5.00 37.00 47.20
N GLY A 751 -4.26 38.01 47.66
CA GLY A 751 -3.00 37.78 48.36
C GLY A 751 -3.17 36.92 49.61
N LEU A 752 -4.23 37.17 50.39
CA LEU A 752 -4.55 36.40 51.58
C LEU A 752 -5.17 35.04 51.23
N THR A 753 -6.09 34.97 50.26
CA THR A 753 -6.74 33.69 49.88
C THR A 753 -5.75 32.73 49.23
N ILE A 754 -4.93 33.18 48.26
CA ILE A 754 -3.87 32.35 47.67
C ILE A 754 -2.88 31.93 48.75
N PHE A 755 -2.52 32.83 49.67
CA PHE A 755 -1.66 32.48 50.79
C PHE A 755 -2.28 31.41 51.69
N LEU A 756 -3.56 31.55 52.07
CA LEU A 756 -4.28 30.59 52.90
C LEU A 756 -4.50 29.24 52.18
N GLU A 757 -4.82 29.24 50.88
CA GLU A 757 -4.94 28.03 50.06
C GLU A 757 -3.59 27.33 49.87
N THR A 758 -2.52 28.11 49.68
CA THR A 758 -1.15 27.58 49.62
C THR A 758 -0.77 26.95 50.95
N LEU A 759 -1.08 27.59 52.08
CA LEU A 759 -0.84 27.04 53.41
C LEU A 759 -1.69 25.80 53.69
N ALA A 760 -2.95 25.77 53.28
CA ALA A 760 -3.81 24.60 53.39
C ALA A 760 -3.23 23.41 52.59
N THR A 761 -2.74 23.67 51.38
CA THR A 761 -2.07 22.69 50.53
C THR A 761 -0.76 22.19 51.16
N LEU A 762 0.05 23.10 51.70
CA LEU A 762 1.30 22.75 52.39
C LEU A 762 1.05 21.96 53.67
N ALA A 763 -0.04 22.24 54.39
CA ALA A 763 -0.44 21.51 55.59
C ALA A 763 -0.93 20.09 55.25
N GLN A 764 -1.80 19.95 54.24
CA GLN A 764 -2.29 18.65 53.79
C GLN A 764 -1.16 17.74 53.26
N THR A 765 -0.16 18.33 52.61
CA THR A 765 1.02 17.60 52.10
C THR A 765 2.09 17.34 53.17
N GLY A 766 1.87 17.78 54.43
CA GLY A 766 2.78 17.58 55.55
C GLY A 766 4.06 18.43 55.51
N ARG A 767 4.13 19.40 54.60
CA ARG A 767 5.28 20.32 54.43
C ARG A 767 5.34 21.40 55.51
N ILE A 768 4.18 21.79 56.05
CA ILE A 768 4.07 22.53 57.32
C ILE A 768 3.34 21.65 58.35
N ARG A 769 3.60 21.86 59.64
CA ARG A 769 3.14 20.96 60.72
C ARG A 769 2.41 21.76 61.79
N HIS A 770 1.21 21.31 62.16
CA HIS A 770 0.43 21.91 63.24
C HIS A 770 1.19 21.85 64.56
N GLY A 771 1.27 22.97 65.28
CA GLY A 771 2.03 23.13 66.52
C GLY A 771 3.54 23.40 66.34
N ILE A 772 4.05 23.44 65.09
CA ILE A 772 5.45 23.78 64.79
C ILE A 772 5.54 24.97 63.84
N HIS A 773 4.81 24.92 62.73
CA HIS A 773 4.86 25.93 61.65
C HIS A 773 3.57 26.74 61.51
N TYR A 774 2.50 26.32 62.19
CA TYR A 774 1.24 27.05 62.34
C TYR A 774 0.41 26.43 63.46
N THR A 775 -0.54 27.18 64.02
CA THR A 775 -1.52 26.75 65.03
C THR A 775 -2.86 27.37 64.68
N THR A 776 -3.95 26.64 64.89
CA THR A 776 -5.32 27.10 64.61
C THR A 776 -6.18 26.93 65.85
N ASP A 777 -6.88 27.98 66.26
CA ASP A 777 -8.01 27.91 67.20
C ASP A 777 -9.32 28.26 66.47
N ASP A 778 -10.46 28.17 67.16
CA ASP A 778 -11.80 28.36 66.55
C ASP A 778 -12.02 29.75 65.94
N ILE A 779 -11.11 30.71 66.17
CA ILE A 779 -11.28 32.13 65.81
C ILE A 779 -10.08 32.66 65.01
N ASN A 780 -8.88 32.09 65.17
CA ASN A 780 -7.65 32.59 64.59
C ASN A 780 -6.70 31.47 64.12
N THR A 781 -6.03 31.73 62.99
CA THR A 781 -4.86 30.97 62.55
C THR A 781 -3.61 31.80 62.80
N ARG A 782 -2.62 31.22 63.49
CA ARG A 782 -1.28 31.78 63.66
C ARG A 782 -0.29 30.95 62.87
N LEU A 783 0.51 31.58 62.03
CA LEU A 783 1.61 30.97 61.30
C LEU A 783 2.90 31.06 62.10
#